data_AF-A0A5N5MT15-F1
#
_entry.id   AF-A0A5N5MT15-F1
#
_cell.length_a   1.000
_cell.length_b   1.000
_cell.length_c   1.000
_cell.angle_alpha   90.00
_cell.angle_beta   90.00
_cell.angle_gamma   90.00
#
_symmetry.space_group_name_H-M   'P 1'
#
loop_
_entity.id
_entity.type
_entity.pdbx_description
1 polymer ?
#
loop_
_entity_poly.entity_id
_entity_poly.type
_entity_poly.pdbx_seq_one_letter_code
_entity_poly.pdbx_strand_id
1 'polypeptide(L)'
;MASRAAAVPALRCLSRRAPVLRNRIKVQSAQQVARRCFSTTGGHSFALSSTQSFKHTSESYPDIQRDSRFSKVTEEHVKYFQQILGPGSAVIESITNDAAQDDIEPFNGDWMKKYRGHCKVVLRPGSTEEVSKILKYCNDNLLAVVPQGGNTGLVGGSVPVFDEIVINMSRMNQVRDFDDVSGTLVVDAGVILEAADKFLAEKGYIFPLDLGAKGSCHIGGNVACNAGGLRLLRYGSLHGNVLGIEAVLPNGTIVDDLFKLRKNNTGYDLKQLFIGGEGTIGIITGISIQCPQRPKAVNVAFFGLESFEQTQQAFREAKSHLSEILSAFEMMDNQAHSLVHRVTQNKRPLESEYPFYCLVETSGSNTEHDSEKLQAFLEDVMEKGIVADGTLAENETQIQSLWAWREGIAEALGHLGGVYKYDVSIPLKDMYKLVEDTRTRIREAGLLGDTEEHPVIDVVGYGHMGDSNLHLNVATRHFDKRVEKVLEPFVYEWIKERQGSISAEHGLGIAKKKYIGYSRSDTMIELMKQIKKLYDPAGGGSSPPHLHSYMQQHLRKAHWCQTIQKDHALAKRPEGLKSDKQVYPKLDHIRGGNSDIATMVGVPGKYKGCETCRARRVKCDNQRPYCKKCLDNGRQCAGYERETVFIIGTIQDEGRCSSHPPRVVKSSTKRSGKSSRRKQEEEEKLAPVPVEPLQPAWDDLIVLSNAGKQYRVQLAALQTSLQGVIRGKDEGDSSKFALISFPPYEPSNPQPFLRDDDFDLRSQCLVHLRDDGGGDSMETDETDTRCTDSICLFLYQHNDSVMFSNQAPWRDPSIQANAVRQAGPANFRTFPNHHFFVRAYRHNAVKWLSTPWELHPKSAFDRLLDIIVFLPTLFARADRIFPHDPTLQRRLMAQDLLANCLSLERQLDAWHSTVDPGSSAGSNPWGGGAASSTSSSSIFWIQDPDPSSEAQQIPFADTFAFDSSLSAVTTVYYWTALILFYPCIERLHETIFHHVMDTFPQTEPTLPRHLQINPHRYSPHKVRELAANVCRALDFALAATVQPDMLVVPLFVVQEFYRAINESAGDGQLELMWCEGFRARLQMKGADIADVIRSRTWRDLAAY
;
A
#
# COMPACT_ATOMS: atom_id res chain seq x y z
N MET A 1 9.09 6.17 -59.35
CA MET A 1 10.25 5.84 -60.23
C MET A 1 11.54 6.15 -59.48
N ALA A 2 12.69 5.78 -60.07
CA ALA A 2 14.08 6.06 -59.64
C ALA A 2 14.37 7.51 -59.16
N SER A 3 15.45 7.83 -58.40
CA SER A 3 16.44 7.02 -57.64
C SER A 3 17.52 7.95 -57.02
N ARG A 4 18.08 7.60 -55.83
CA ARG A 4 19.38 8.08 -55.25
C ARG A 4 19.54 9.59 -54.92
N ALA A 5 20.58 10.05 -54.19
CA ALA A 5 21.29 9.53 -53.00
C ALA A 5 22.33 10.54 -52.42
N ALA A 6 22.43 10.61 -51.08
CA ALA A 6 23.64 10.76 -50.24
C ALA A 6 24.56 12.04 -50.22
N ALA A 7 25.25 12.17 -49.07
CA ALA A 7 26.60 12.76 -48.83
C ALA A 7 26.81 14.28 -48.52
N VAL A 8 26.46 14.68 -47.30
CA VAL A 8 27.40 15.13 -46.21
C VAL A 8 28.87 15.44 -46.60
N PRO A 9 29.44 16.59 -46.18
CA PRO A 9 30.56 16.55 -45.20
C PRO A 9 30.69 17.69 -44.16
N ALA A 10 30.86 17.28 -42.90
CA ALA A 10 31.81 17.76 -41.87
C ALA A 10 32.08 19.26 -41.57
N LEU A 11 31.65 19.66 -40.36
CA LEU A 11 32.47 20.23 -39.26
C LEU A 11 33.70 21.12 -39.56
N ARG A 12 33.70 22.33 -38.98
CA ARG A 12 34.90 22.88 -38.29
C ARG A 12 34.51 23.75 -37.09
N CYS A 13 35.22 23.56 -35.98
CA CYS A 13 35.02 24.30 -34.73
C CYS A 13 36.16 25.30 -34.51
N LEU A 14 35.83 26.51 -34.05
CA LEU A 14 36.76 27.44 -33.41
C LEU A 14 36.06 28.14 -32.25
N SER A 15 36.77 28.30 -31.13
CA SER A 15 36.23 28.78 -29.87
C SER A 15 36.81 30.13 -29.45
N ARG A 16 36.03 30.92 -28.70
CA ARG A 16 36.55 31.93 -27.74
C ARG A 16 35.47 32.30 -26.71
N ARG A 17 35.92 32.50 -25.46
CA ARG A 17 35.16 33.05 -24.32
C ARG A 17 35.10 34.60 -24.48
N ALA A 18 34.28 35.42 -23.82
CA ALA A 18 33.34 35.33 -22.69
C ALA A 18 32.34 36.53 -22.84
N PRO A 19 31.51 36.97 -21.83
CA PRO A 19 31.21 36.42 -20.51
C PRO A 19 29.69 36.22 -20.23
N VAL A 20 29.34 35.81 -19.00
CA VAL A 20 27.95 35.61 -18.55
C VAL A 20 27.30 36.94 -18.13
N LEU A 21 26.06 37.16 -18.59
CA LEU A 21 25.17 38.23 -18.09
C LEU A 21 23.82 37.63 -17.67
N ARG A 22 23.51 37.69 -16.36
CA ARG A 22 22.24 37.20 -15.79
C ARG A 22 21.09 38.19 -16.08
N ASN A 23 20.46 38.07 -17.23
CA ASN A 23 19.22 38.82 -17.51
C ASN A 23 18.00 38.09 -16.92
N ARG A 24 17.40 38.68 -15.87
CA ARG A 24 16.02 38.35 -15.46
C ARG A 24 15.07 38.82 -16.55
N ILE A 25 14.49 37.90 -17.32
CA ILE A 25 13.42 38.22 -18.26
C ILE A 25 12.15 38.51 -17.43
N LYS A 26 11.80 39.79 -17.31
CA LYS A 26 10.45 40.18 -16.88
C LYS A 26 9.50 39.96 -18.06
N VAL A 27 8.57 39.02 -17.93
CA VAL A 27 7.40 38.97 -18.82
C VAL A 27 6.60 40.26 -18.61
N GLN A 28 6.36 41.02 -19.68
CA GLN A 28 5.58 42.25 -19.60
C GLN A 28 4.09 41.93 -19.44
N SER A 29 3.40 42.74 -18.63
CA SER A 29 1.98 42.58 -18.35
C SER A 29 1.12 42.93 -19.57
N ALA A 30 0.71 41.92 -20.34
CA ALA A 30 -0.20 42.05 -21.48
C ALA A 30 -1.66 42.35 -21.05
N GLN A 31 -1.90 43.48 -20.38
CA GLN A 31 -3.23 43.96 -20.02
C GLN A 31 -3.94 44.63 -21.22
N GLN A 32 -4.20 43.89 -22.31
CA GLN A 32 -5.30 44.13 -23.26
C GLN A 32 -5.32 43.10 -24.40
N VAL A 33 -6.48 42.45 -24.59
CA VAL A 33 -6.86 41.63 -25.78
C VAL A 33 -6.06 40.31 -25.93
N ALA A 34 -6.65 39.15 -26.26
CA ALA A 34 -7.96 38.86 -26.82
C ALA A 34 -8.81 37.89 -25.97
N ARG A 35 -10.14 38.03 -26.05
CA ARG A 35 -11.09 36.95 -25.71
C ARG A 35 -11.04 35.90 -26.83
N ARG A 36 -10.87 34.62 -26.46
CA ARG A 36 -11.13 33.45 -27.34
C ARG A 36 -11.87 32.35 -26.58
N CYS A 37 -13.06 32.67 -26.08
CA CYS A 37 -14.16 31.68 -26.11
C CYS A 37 -14.71 31.65 -27.55
N PHE A 38 -15.46 30.60 -27.92
CA PHE A 38 -16.02 30.50 -29.27
C PHE A 38 -16.95 31.68 -29.60
N SER A 39 -16.81 32.22 -30.81
CA SER A 39 -17.52 33.43 -31.25
C SER A 39 -18.84 33.10 -31.94
N THR A 40 -19.91 32.88 -31.16
CA THR A 40 -21.28 32.76 -31.67
C THR A 40 -22.00 34.11 -31.65
N THR A 41 -21.65 35.01 -32.57
CA THR A 41 -22.38 36.28 -32.80
C THR A 41 -23.72 36.03 -33.51
N GLY A 42 -24.67 35.39 -32.83
CA GLY A 42 -26.08 35.29 -33.20
C GLY A 42 -26.92 36.16 -32.28
N GLY A 43 -27.27 37.37 -32.73
CA GLY A 43 -27.82 38.42 -31.86
C GLY A 43 -29.29 38.23 -31.46
N HIS A 44 -29.58 37.39 -30.47
CA HIS A 44 -30.84 37.45 -29.72
C HIS A 44 -30.62 38.01 -28.31
N SER A 45 -30.96 39.28 -28.14
CA SER A 45 -30.96 39.97 -26.86
C SER A 45 -32.12 39.49 -25.98
N PHE A 46 -31.91 38.37 -25.27
CA PHE A 46 -32.69 38.11 -24.06
C PHE A 46 -32.44 39.25 -23.07
N ALA A 47 -33.50 39.99 -22.74
CA ALA A 47 -33.42 41.05 -21.76
C ALA A 47 -33.00 40.45 -20.41
N LEU A 48 -31.94 41.00 -19.81
CA LEU A 48 -31.56 40.71 -18.44
C LEU A 48 -32.67 41.23 -17.51
N SER A 49 -33.64 40.35 -17.23
CA SER A 49 -34.69 40.61 -16.25
C SER A 49 -34.04 40.90 -14.90
N SER A 50 -34.29 42.11 -14.38
CA SER A 50 -33.69 42.58 -13.15
C SER A 50 -34.15 41.77 -11.92
N THR A 51 -33.38 41.85 -10.85
CA THR A 51 -33.80 41.49 -9.47
C THR A 51 -34.25 40.04 -9.26
N GLN A 52 -33.31 39.09 -9.36
CA GLN A 52 -33.29 37.93 -8.46
C GLN A 52 -32.18 38.11 -7.43
N SER A 53 -32.54 38.12 -6.14
CA SER A 53 -31.57 38.11 -5.04
C SER A 53 -31.03 36.69 -4.83
N PHE A 54 -29.77 36.45 -5.21
CA PHE A 54 -29.10 35.18 -4.96
C PHE A 54 -28.89 34.98 -3.46
N LYS A 55 -29.61 34.00 -2.89
CA LYS A 55 -29.47 33.59 -1.49
C LYS A 55 -28.04 33.16 -1.18
N HIS A 56 -27.59 33.44 0.04
CA HIS A 56 -26.28 32.99 0.49
C HIS A 56 -26.28 31.48 0.80
N THR A 57 -25.10 30.86 0.81
CA THR A 57 -24.92 29.44 1.16
C THR A 57 -25.51 29.14 2.55
N SER A 58 -25.26 30.02 3.52
CA SER A 58 -25.79 29.94 4.89
C SER A 58 -27.32 29.99 4.99
N GLU A 59 -28.00 30.63 4.05
CA GLU A 59 -29.47 30.71 4.00
C GLU A 59 -30.07 29.50 3.28
N SER A 60 -29.33 28.94 2.33
CA SER A 60 -29.74 27.81 1.50
C SER A 60 -29.49 26.45 2.17
N TYR A 61 -28.57 26.41 3.14
CA TYR A 61 -28.16 25.24 3.91
C TYR A 61 -28.06 25.56 5.42
N PRO A 62 -29.20 25.84 6.10
CA PRO A 62 -29.22 26.34 7.48
C PRO A 62 -28.68 25.34 8.53
N ASP A 63 -28.51 24.06 8.20
CA ASP A 63 -27.83 23.08 9.04
C ASP A 63 -26.31 23.36 9.17
N ILE A 64 -25.74 24.11 8.22
CA ILE A 64 -24.36 24.58 8.28
C ILE A 64 -24.33 25.84 9.13
N GLN A 65 -23.67 25.76 10.29
CA GLN A 65 -23.57 26.84 11.27
C GLN A 65 -22.16 27.43 11.28
N ARG A 66 -22.05 28.75 11.45
CA ARG A 66 -20.76 29.44 11.56
C ARG A 66 -20.14 29.11 12.91
N ASP A 67 -18.92 28.58 12.91
CA ASP A 67 -18.18 28.34 14.15
C ASP A 67 -17.91 29.69 14.87
N SER A 68 -18.34 29.77 16.13
CA SER A 68 -18.24 30.97 16.97
C SER A 68 -16.85 31.23 17.51
N ARG A 69 -15.91 30.28 17.35
CA ARG A 69 -14.49 30.46 17.69
C ARG A 69 -13.77 31.40 16.72
N PHE A 70 -14.26 31.52 15.47
CA PHE A 70 -13.65 32.43 14.51
C PHE A 70 -14.09 33.87 14.76
N SER A 71 -13.12 34.77 14.87
CA SER A 71 -13.30 36.22 14.90
C SER A 71 -14.02 36.72 13.64
N LYS A 72 -14.57 37.94 13.70
CA LYS A 72 -14.96 38.70 12.50
C LYS A 72 -13.81 39.58 12.05
N VAL A 73 -13.79 39.93 10.77
CA VAL A 73 -12.77 40.85 10.23
C VAL A 73 -13.07 42.29 10.69
N THR A 74 -12.03 43.04 11.06
CA THR A 74 -12.12 44.42 11.57
C THR A 74 -11.25 45.36 10.72
N GLU A 75 -11.40 46.68 10.90
CA GLU A 75 -10.50 47.65 10.27
C GLU A 75 -9.03 47.42 10.62
N GLU A 76 -8.73 46.96 11.84
CA GLU A 76 -7.35 46.71 12.29
C GLU A 76 -6.73 45.54 11.53
N HIS A 77 -7.52 44.50 11.25
CA HIS A 77 -7.10 43.38 10.41
C HIS A 77 -6.84 43.85 8.97
N VAL A 78 -7.74 44.68 8.41
CA VAL A 78 -7.57 45.30 7.08
C VAL A 78 -6.28 46.14 7.02
N LYS A 79 -6.05 47.00 8.02
CA LYS A 79 -4.84 47.83 8.13
C LYS A 79 -3.56 46.97 8.22
N TYR A 80 -3.59 45.84 8.94
CA TYR A 80 -2.48 44.88 8.94
C TYR A 80 -2.23 44.27 7.54
N PHE A 81 -3.27 43.80 6.86
CA PHE A 81 -3.11 43.22 5.51
C PHE A 81 -2.60 44.24 4.49
N GLN A 82 -3.06 45.49 4.56
CA GLN A 82 -2.55 46.59 3.73
C GLN A 82 -1.07 46.92 4.02
N GLN A 83 -0.60 46.74 5.27
CA GLN A 83 0.81 46.92 5.62
C GLN A 83 1.72 45.81 5.05
N ILE A 84 1.25 44.56 4.98
CA ILE A 84 2.07 43.44 4.49
C ILE A 84 1.99 43.21 2.97
N LEU A 85 0.88 43.56 2.32
CA LEU A 85 0.70 43.42 0.86
C LEU A 85 0.89 44.73 0.07
N GLY A 86 0.87 45.86 0.76
CA GLY A 86 0.74 47.19 0.15
C GLY A 86 -0.72 47.56 -0.19
N PRO A 87 -1.02 48.86 -0.38
CA PRO A 87 -2.34 49.33 -0.78
C PRO A 87 -2.65 49.07 -2.26
N GLY A 88 -3.93 49.12 -2.62
CA GLY A 88 -4.42 48.90 -3.99
C GLY A 88 -4.91 47.47 -4.21
N SER A 89 -4.88 46.99 -5.46
CA SER A 89 -5.51 45.72 -5.91
C SER A 89 -4.94 44.42 -5.33
N ALA A 90 -4.08 44.51 -4.31
CA ALA A 90 -3.61 43.39 -3.48
C ALA A 90 -4.53 43.11 -2.27
N VAL A 91 -5.30 44.10 -1.81
CA VAL A 91 -6.33 43.98 -0.76
C VAL A 91 -7.61 44.63 -1.28
N ILE A 92 -8.65 43.83 -1.49
CA ILE A 92 -9.99 44.30 -1.87
C ILE A 92 -10.89 44.12 -0.64
N GLU A 93 -11.54 45.17 -0.15
CA GLU A 93 -12.24 45.15 1.14
C GLU A 93 -13.45 46.10 1.20
N SER A 94 -14.54 45.64 1.83
CA SER A 94 -15.79 46.41 2.04
C SER A 94 -16.13 46.58 3.54
N ILE A 95 -15.11 46.94 4.32
CA ILE A 95 -15.18 47.28 5.75
C ILE A 95 -14.89 48.77 5.94
N THR A 96 -13.89 49.32 5.24
CA THR A 96 -13.58 50.76 5.20
C THR A 96 -13.84 51.41 3.84
N ASN A 97 -14.20 50.63 2.81
CA ASN A 97 -14.54 51.11 1.47
C ASN A 97 -15.77 50.40 0.88
N ASP A 98 -16.98 50.87 1.20
CA ASP A 98 -18.24 50.29 0.70
C ASP A 98 -18.29 50.19 -0.84
N ALA A 99 -17.60 51.07 -1.57
CA ALA A 99 -17.57 51.07 -3.03
C ALA A 99 -16.83 49.87 -3.64
N ALA A 100 -16.03 49.12 -2.87
CA ALA A 100 -15.38 47.89 -3.33
C ALA A 100 -16.28 46.63 -3.21
N GLN A 101 -17.53 46.78 -2.75
CA GLN A 101 -18.44 45.64 -2.61
C GLN A 101 -18.69 44.88 -3.93
N ASP A 102 -18.77 45.61 -5.05
CA ASP A 102 -18.92 45.04 -6.39
C ASP A 102 -17.64 44.32 -6.87
N ASP A 103 -16.45 44.78 -6.47
CA ASP A 103 -15.17 44.12 -6.75
C ASP A 103 -15.00 42.79 -5.98
N ILE A 104 -15.71 42.61 -4.87
CA ILE A 104 -15.64 41.40 -4.02
C ILE A 104 -16.63 40.32 -4.48
N GLU A 105 -17.76 40.70 -5.07
CA GLU A 105 -18.82 39.75 -5.48
C GLU A 105 -18.33 38.58 -6.37
N PRO A 106 -17.41 38.76 -7.35
CA PRO A 106 -16.85 37.66 -8.15
C PRO A 106 -16.07 36.60 -7.36
N PHE A 107 -15.65 36.92 -6.13
CA PHE A 107 -14.94 36.01 -5.23
C PHE A 107 -15.89 35.24 -4.29
N ASN A 108 -17.15 35.69 -4.14
CA ASN A 108 -18.17 35.07 -3.29
C ASN A 108 -19.00 33.99 -4.01
N GLY A 109 -19.27 34.13 -5.31
CA GLY A 109 -20.06 33.17 -6.10
C GLY A 109 -19.22 32.05 -6.73
N ASP A 110 -19.73 30.81 -6.73
CA ASP A 110 -19.07 29.68 -7.40
C ASP A 110 -19.40 29.62 -8.91
N TRP A 111 -18.64 28.83 -9.67
CA TRP A 111 -18.81 28.69 -11.12
C TRP A 111 -20.23 28.19 -11.51
N MET A 112 -20.86 27.34 -10.69
CA MET A 112 -22.21 26.84 -10.94
C MET A 112 -23.33 27.80 -10.50
N LYS A 113 -23.00 28.93 -9.86
CA LYS A 113 -23.97 29.89 -9.26
C LYS A 113 -24.92 29.23 -8.24
N LYS A 114 -24.44 28.19 -7.56
CA LYS A 114 -25.16 27.38 -6.56
C LYS A 114 -24.73 27.71 -5.13
N TYR A 115 -23.50 28.16 -4.94
CA TYR A 115 -22.90 28.53 -3.66
C TYR A 115 -22.47 30.00 -3.71
N ARG A 116 -22.82 30.76 -2.65
CA ARG A 116 -22.56 32.20 -2.56
C ARG A 116 -22.21 32.60 -1.12
N GLY A 117 -20.94 32.96 -0.89
CA GLY A 117 -20.44 33.48 0.37
C GLY A 117 -20.89 34.93 0.65
N HIS A 118 -20.37 35.51 1.73
CA HIS A 118 -20.46 36.94 2.03
C HIS A 118 -19.16 37.46 2.70
N CYS A 119 -18.00 37.07 2.17
CA CYS A 119 -16.74 37.65 2.59
C CYS A 119 -16.70 39.17 2.32
N LYS A 120 -15.92 39.87 3.15
CA LYS A 120 -15.69 41.32 3.07
C LYS A 120 -14.24 41.70 2.77
N VAL A 121 -13.35 40.71 2.64
CA VAL A 121 -11.92 40.92 2.36
C VAL A 121 -11.40 39.81 1.45
N VAL A 122 -10.76 40.24 0.36
CA VAL A 122 -10.01 39.39 -0.57
C VAL A 122 -8.54 39.82 -0.53
N LEU A 123 -7.65 38.88 -0.21
CA LEU A 123 -6.21 39.07 -0.17
C LEU A 123 -5.56 38.40 -1.38
N ARG A 124 -4.70 39.13 -2.08
CA ARG A 124 -4.01 38.66 -3.29
C ARG A 124 -2.50 38.75 -3.08
N PRO A 125 -1.88 37.78 -2.39
CA PRO A 125 -0.43 37.78 -2.16
C PRO A 125 0.34 37.60 -3.48
N GLY A 126 1.55 38.17 -3.54
CA GLY A 126 2.50 38.04 -4.65
C GLY A 126 3.76 37.24 -4.30
N SER A 127 3.85 36.68 -3.10
CA SER A 127 4.98 35.87 -2.63
C SER A 127 4.58 34.87 -1.55
N THR A 128 5.40 33.83 -1.37
CA THR A 128 5.20 32.77 -0.36
C THR A 128 5.35 33.33 1.06
N GLU A 129 6.22 34.33 1.25
CA GLU A 129 6.39 35.06 2.49
C GLU A 129 5.20 35.97 2.83
N GLU A 130 4.47 36.48 1.83
CA GLU A 130 3.19 37.15 2.04
C GLU A 130 2.11 36.16 2.50
N VAL A 131 2.00 34.98 1.87
CA VAL A 131 1.08 33.91 2.31
C VAL A 131 1.40 33.45 3.74
N SER A 132 2.68 33.28 4.08
CA SER A 132 3.15 32.95 5.43
C SER A 132 2.69 33.98 6.48
N LYS A 133 2.84 35.28 6.20
CA LYS A 133 2.39 36.35 7.11
C LYS A 133 0.86 36.39 7.23
N ILE A 134 0.12 36.25 6.12
CA ILE A 134 -1.34 36.20 6.14
C ILE A 134 -1.82 35.03 7.01
N LEU A 135 -1.39 33.80 6.71
CA LEU A 135 -1.87 32.61 7.42
C LEU A 135 -1.50 32.67 8.91
N LYS A 136 -0.27 33.04 9.26
CA LYS A 136 0.11 33.25 10.66
C LYS A 136 -0.82 34.25 11.36
N TYR A 137 -1.07 35.42 10.76
CA TYR A 137 -1.93 36.43 11.36
C TYR A 137 -3.39 35.95 11.50
N CYS A 138 -3.91 35.25 10.49
CA CYS A 138 -5.24 34.65 10.54
C CYS A 138 -5.35 33.59 11.64
N ASN A 139 -4.36 32.70 11.78
CA ASN A 139 -4.32 31.70 12.85
C ASN A 139 -4.22 32.35 14.24
N ASP A 140 -3.35 33.35 14.41
CA ASP A 140 -3.13 34.03 15.69
C ASP A 140 -4.39 34.82 16.15
N ASN A 141 -5.21 35.31 15.22
CA ASN A 141 -6.45 36.07 15.50
C ASN A 141 -7.75 35.25 15.30
N LEU A 142 -7.64 33.95 15.03
CA LEU A 142 -8.76 33.06 14.66
C LEU A 142 -9.65 33.63 13.54
N LEU A 143 -9.06 34.02 12.42
CA LEU A 143 -9.78 34.41 11.19
C LEU A 143 -9.82 33.20 10.23
N ALA A 144 -11.02 32.81 9.82
CA ALA A 144 -11.20 31.75 8.82
C ALA A 144 -10.77 32.22 7.43
N VAL A 145 -10.23 31.32 6.62
CA VAL A 145 -9.70 31.60 5.27
C VAL A 145 -10.18 30.57 4.25
N VAL A 146 -10.34 31.01 3.00
CA VAL A 146 -10.59 30.14 1.83
C VAL A 146 -9.52 30.42 0.76
N PRO A 147 -8.64 29.46 0.42
CA PRO A 147 -7.73 29.60 -0.69
C PRO A 147 -8.47 29.49 -2.03
N GLN A 148 -8.13 30.36 -2.98
CA GLN A 148 -8.81 30.41 -4.28
C GLN A 148 -7.83 30.53 -5.45
N GLY A 149 -7.96 29.62 -6.41
CA GLY A 149 -7.33 29.72 -7.73
C GLY A 149 -8.18 30.54 -8.70
N GLY A 150 -8.42 30.01 -9.90
CA GLY A 150 -9.30 30.60 -10.92
C GLY A 150 -10.81 30.44 -10.67
N ASN A 151 -11.22 30.04 -9.46
CA ASN A 151 -12.62 29.80 -9.06
C ASN A 151 -13.45 28.89 -10.00
N THR A 152 -12.84 27.84 -10.56
CA THR A 152 -13.48 26.89 -11.50
C THR A 152 -13.93 25.57 -10.85
N GLY A 153 -14.05 25.51 -9.51
CA GLY A 153 -14.38 24.29 -8.77
C GLY A 153 -15.89 24.01 -8.73
N LEU A 154 -16.28 22.74 -8.87
CA LEU A 154 -17.69 22.32 -9.04
C LEU A 154 -18.36 21.74 -7.77
N VAL A 155 -17.75 21.97 -6.60
CA VAL A 155 -18.22 21.43 -5.29
C VAL A 155 -18.36 22.51 -4.19
N GLY A 156 -18.27 23.79 -4.57
CA GLY A 156 -18.33 24.93 -3.65
C GLY A 156 -17.09 25.14 -2.78
N GLY A 157 -16.04 24.31 -2.93
CA GLY A 157 -14.81 24.40 -2.11
C GLY A 157 -13.95 25.65 -2.36
N SER A 158 -14.18 26.38 -3.46
CA SER A 158 -13.42 27.58 -3.84
C SER A 158 -14.02 28.91 -3.35
N VAL A 159 -15.12 28.88 -2.59
CA VAL A 159 -15.84 30.08 -2.13
C VAL A 159 -16.20 30.05 -0.64
N PRO A 160 -16.39 31.20 0.03
CA PRO A 160 -16.83 31.28 1.42
C PRO A 160 -18.23 30.69 1.65
N VAL A 161 -18.51 30.23 2.87
CA VAL A 161 -19.87 29.90 3.33
C VAL A 161 -20.50 31.11 4.03
N PHE A 162 -19.67 31.85 4.76
CA PHE A 162 -19.98 32.99 5.60
C PHE A 162 -19.05 34.16 5.22
N ASP A 163 -18.29 34.67 6.19
CA ASP A 163 -17.39 35.83 6.12
C ASP A 163 -15.89 35.44 6.05
N GLU A 164 -15.56 34.21 5.64
CA GLU A 164 -14.16 33.74 5.54
C GLU A 164 -13.34 34.60 4.55
N ILE A 165 -12.09 34.92 4.90
CA ILE A 165 -11.21 35.73 4.05
C ILE A 165 -10.76 34.93 2.83
N VAL A 166 -11.02 35.43 1.63
CA VAL A 166 -10.54 34.78 0.39
C VAL A 166 -9.07 35.12 0.17
N ILE A 167 -8.21 34.11 0.05
CA ILE A 167 -6.80 34.25 -0.34
C ILE A 167 -6.69 33.81 -1.80
N ASN A 168 -6.73 34.76 -2.73
CA ASN A 168 -6.73 34.48 -4.17
C ASN A 168 -5.32 34.55 -4.77
N MET A 169 -4.87 33.44 -5.37
CA MET A 169 -3.46 33.23 -5.77
C MET A 169 -3.05 33.93 -7.09
N SER A 170 -3.95 34.67 -7.75
CA SER A 170 -3.72 35.24 -9.11
C SER A 170 -2.54 36.20 -9.27
N ARG A 171 -1.94 36.71 -8.17
CA ARG A 171 -0.71 37.52 -8.20
C ARG A 171 0.59 36.71 -8.13
N MET A 172 0.53 35.43 -7.73
CA MET A 172 1.65 34.48 -7.82
C MET A 172 1.50 33.67 -9.11
N ASN A 173 2.02 34.20 -10.22
CA ASN A 173 1.73 33.70 -11.57
C ASN A 173 2.97 33.60 -12.47
N GLN A 174 4.16 33.42 -11.89
CA GLN A 174 5.40 33.31 -12.63
C GLN A 174 5.77 31.84 -12.93
N VAL A 175 6.35 31.61 -14.10
CA VAL A 175 7.22 30.44 -14.32
C VAL A 175 8.54 30.73 -13.59
N ARG A 176 8.91 29.88 -12.64
CA ARG A 176 10.11 30.03 -11.82
C ARG A 176 11.34 29.48 -12.51
N ASP A 177 11.21 28.31 -13.14
CA ASP A 177 12.28 27.63 -13.87
C ASP A 177 11.73 26.57 -14.85
N PHE A 178 12.53 26.18 -15.85
CA PHE A 178 12.28 25.01 -16.69
C PHE A 178 13.58 24.36 -17.15
N ASP A 179 13.70 23.06 -16.94
CA ASP A 179 14.81 22.22 -17.39
C ASP A 179 14.40 21.48 -18.68
N ASP A 180 15.06 21.82 -19.79
CA ASP A 180 14.80 21.28 -21.13
C ASP A 180 15.46 19.92 -21.39
N VAL A 181 16.27 19.41 -20.45
CA VAL A 181 16.82 18.05 -20.48
C VAL A 181 15.89 17.08 -19.75
N SER A 182 15.43 17.42 -18.54
CA SER A 182 14.50 16.56 -17.79
C SER A 182 13.02 16.77 -18.15
N GLY A 183 12.66 17.91 -18.75
CA GLY A 183 11.27 18.31 -18.94
C GLY A 183 10.59 18.75 -17.64
N THR A 184 11.34 19.19 -16.62
CA THR A 184 10.76 19.64 -15.35
C THR A 184 10.40 21.11 -15.40
N LEU A 185 9.12 21.42 -15.15
CA LEU A 185 8.60 22.79 -15.01
C LEU A 185 8.44 23.15 -13.54
N VAL A 186 8.88 24.35 -13.14
CA VAL A 186 8.61 24.91 -11.81
C VAL A 186 7.86 26.23 -11.94
N VAL A 187 6.73 26.36 -11.25
CA VAL A 187 5.74 27.44 -11.39
C VAL A 187 5.18 27.89 -10.06
N ASP A 188 4.70 29.12 -9.99
CA ASP A 188 3.79 29.56 -8.93
C ASP A 188 2.40 28.89 -9.03
N ALA A 189 1.74 28.75 -7.89
CA ALA A 189 0.41 28.14 -7.78
C ALA A 189 -0.71 28.86 -8.53
N GLY A 190 -0.56 30.16 -8.84
CA GLY A 190 -1.53 30.96 -9.60
C GLY A 190 -1.26 31.05 -11.11
N VAL A 191 -0.31 30.29 -11.65
CA VAL A 191 -0.14 30.15 -13.11
C VAL A 191 -1.36 29.45 -13.72
N ILE A 192 -1.93 30.05 -14.78
CA ILE A 192 -3.06 29.48 -15.54
C ILE A 192 -2.58 28.29 -16.38
N LEU A 193 -3.36 27.20 -16.41
CA LEU A 193 -3.00 25.96 -17.13
C LEU A 193 -2.69 26.20 -18.61
N GLU A 194 -3.56 26.91 -19.33
CA GLU A 194 -3.35 27.20 -20.76
C GLU A 194 -2.10 28.08 -21.00
N ALA A 195 -1.75 28.97 -20.05
CA ALA A 195 -0.53 29.77 -20.15
C ALA A 195 0.75 28.92 -19.95
N ALA A 196 0.68 27.91 -19.08
CA ALA A 196 1.77 26.94 -18.90
C ALA A 196 1.94 26.04 -20.13
N ASP A 197 0.85 25.51 -20.71
CA ASP A 197 0.98 24.69 -21.92
C ASP A 197 1.52 25.49 -23.11
N LYS A 198 1.12 26.76 -23.27
CA LYS A 198 1.69 27.67 -24.28
C LYS A 198 3.20 27.88 -24.09
N PHE A 199 3.66 28.09 -22.86
CA PHE A 199 5.09 28.19 -22.55
C PHE A 199 5.86 26.89 -22.82
N LEU A 200 5.24 25.73 -22.60
CA LEU A 200 5.81 24.42 -22.91
C LEU A 200 5.81 24.12 -24.42
N ALA A 201 4.81 24.61 -25.17
CA ALA A 201 4.71 24.47 -26.62
C ALA A 201 5.92 25.06 -27.35
N GLU A 202 6.35 26.26 -26.94
CA GLU A 202 7.56 26.92 -27.45
C GLU A 202 8.85 26.11 -27.24
N LYS A 203 8.81 25.09 -26.36
CA LYS A 203 9.94 24.21 -26.01
C LYS A 203 9.81 22.77 -26.50
N GLY A 204 8.69 22.43 -27.15
CA GLY A 204 8.41 21.05 -27.58
C GLY A 204 7.90 20.13 -26.47
N TYR A 205 7.27 20.69 -25.42
CA TYR A 205 6.67 19.95 -24.30
C TYR A 205 5.16 20.23 -24.20
N ILE A 206 4.43 19.40 -23.45
CA ILE A 206 3.02 19.60 -23.05
C ILE A 206 2.89 19.60 -21.53
N PHE A 207 1.84 20.21 -21.01
CA PHE A 207 1.42 19.97 -19.62
C PHE A 207 0.80 18.56 -19.51
N PRO A 208 1.06 17.76 -18.44
CA PRO A 208 0.53 16.39 -18.31
C PRO A 208 -0.99 16.29 -18.07
N LEU A 209 -1.69 17.42 -18.04
CA LEU A 209 -3.12 17.56 -17.74
C LEU A 209 -3.74 18.53 -18.74
N ASP A 210 -4.90 18.17 -19.31
CA ASP A 210 -5.75 19.07 -20.10
C ASP A 210 -7.22 18.89 -19.69
N LEU A 211 -7.96 20.00 -19.58
CA LEU A 211 -9.36 20.03 -19.17
C LEU A 211 -10.06 21.30 -19.68
N GLY A 212 -11.38 21.27 -19.86
CA GLY A 212 -12.13 22.37 -20.52
C GLY A 212 -11.99 23.75 -19.85
N ALA A 213 -11.70 23.81 -18.55
CA ALA A 213 -11.46 25.06 -17.83
C ALA A 213 -10.03 25.64 -17.98
N LYS A 214 -9.20 25.10 -18.90
CA LYS A 214 -7.76 25.41 -19.05
C LYS A 214 -7.41 26.91 -19.12
N GLY A 215 -8.27 27.73 -19.73
CA GLY A 215 -8.08 29.18 -19.86
C GLY A 215 -8.27 29.98 -18.56
N SER A 216 -8.78 29.35 -17.49
CA SER A 216 -9.05 30.00 -16.20
C SER A 216 -8.50 29.24 -15.00
N CYS A 217 -8.40 27.90 -15.04
CA CYS A 217 -7.92 27.14 -13.88
C CYS A 217 -6.42 27.39 -13.61
N HIS A 218 -6.06 27.47 -12.33
CA HIS A 218 -4.67 27.66 -11.90
C HIS A 218 -4.05 26.33 -11.50
N ILE A 219 -2.75 26.14 -11.74
CA ILE A 219 -2.04 24.88 -11.47
C ILE A 219 -2.14 24.47 -10.00
N GLY A 220 -2.03 25.40 -9.05
CA GLY A 220 -2.21 25.10 -7.63
C GLY A 220 -3.64 24.65 -7.27
N GLY A 221 -4.65 25.11 -8.02
CA GLY A 221 -6.02 24.61 -7.91
C GLY A 221 -6.18 23.20 -8.48
N ASN A 222 -5.59 22.95 -9.65
CA ASN A 222 -5.58 21.63 -10.28
C ASN A 222 -4.94 20.57 -9.36
N VAL A 223 -3.81 20.92 -8.74
CA VAL A 223 -3.10 20.07 -7.78
C VAL A 223 -3.90 19.92 -6.47
N ALA A 224 -4.43 21.00 -5.90
CA ALA A 224 -5.23 20.93 -4.67
C ALA A 224 -6.52 20.10 -4.82
N CYS A 225 -7.09 19.98 -6.03
CA CYS A 225 -8.23 19.12 -6.31
C CYS A 225 -7.85 17.72 -6.86
N ASN A 226 -6.58 17.47 -7.20
CA ASN A 226 -6.14 16.30 -7.98
C ASN A 226 -6.96 16.11 -9.28
N ALA A 227 -7.08 17.18 -10.09
CA ALA A 227 -7.83 17.15 -11.34
C ALA A 227 -7.29 16.09 -12.33
N GLY A 228 -8.19 15.37 -13.00
CA GLY A 228 -7.85 14.24 -13.89
C GLY A 228 -7.75 14.63 -15.37
N GLY A 229 -8.87 15.03 -15.96
CA GLY A 229 -8.94 15.60 -17.31
C GLY A 229 -8.76 14.63 -18.47
N LEU A 230 -8.86 15.18 -19.68
CA LEU A 230 -9.04 14.48 -20.96
C LEU A 230 -7.94 13.49 -21.34
N ARG A 231 -6.76 13.56 -20.69
CA ARG A 231 -5.57 12.78 -21.02
C ARG A 231 -5.00 11.98 -19.84
N LEU A 232 -5.75 11.83 -18.74
CA LEU A 232 -5.33 11.03 -17.57
C LEU A 232 -5.01 9.58 -17.95
N LEU A 233 -5.72 9.01 -18.92
CA LEU A 233 -5.47 7.67 -19.47
C LEU A 233 -4.01 7.46 -19.90
N ARG A 234 -3.32 8.51 -20.35
CA ARG A 234 -1.95 8.43 -20.90
C ARG A 234 -0.88 8.99 -19.99
N TYR A 235 -1.15 10.08 -19.28
CA TYR A 235 -0.16 10.75 -18.44
C TYR A 235 -0.36 10.50 -16.94
N GLY A 236 -1.50 9.95 -16.53
CA GLY A 236 -1.81 9.60 -15.14
C GLY A 236 -2.16 10.80 -14.25
N SER A 237 -2.52 10.50 -13.00
CA SER A 237 -2.86 11.51 -11.98
C SER A 237 -1.68 12.44 -11.66
N LEU A 238 -2.02 13.65 -11.19
CA LEU A 238 -1.05 14.62 -10.65
C LEU A 238 -0.20 14.04 -9.50
N HIS A 239 -0.70 13.06 -8.74
CA HIS A 239 0.08 12.31 -7.72
C HIS A 239 1.38 11.69 -8.29
N GLY A 240 1.40 11.32 -9.58
CA GLY A 240 2.57 10.74 -10.26
C GLY A 240 3.37 11.72 -11.13
N ASN A 241 2.84 12.91 -11.40
CA ASN A 241 3.47 13.93 -12.25
C ASN A 241 4.10 15.08 -11.46
N VAL A 242 3.48 15.48 -10.34
CA VAL A 242 4.08 16.47 -9.42
C VAL A 242 5.31 15.83 -8.77
N LEU A 243 6.46 16.49 -8.91
CA LEU A 243 7.74 16.05 -8.36
C LEU A 243 7.99 16.60 -6.96
N GLY A 244 7.55 17.84 -6.72
CA GLY A 244 7.72 18.56 -5.46
C GLY A 244 6.75 19.75 -5.34
N ILE A 245 6.56 20.25 -4.13
CA ILE A 245 5.70 21.41 -3.85
C ILE A 245 6.37 22.41 -2.92
N GLU A 246 5.92 23.65 -3.00
CA GLU A 246 6.10 24.67 -1.97
C GLU A 246 4.70 25.03 -1.46
N ALA A 247 4.50 24.99 -0.15
CA ALA A 247 3.21 25.25 0.48
C ALA A 247 3.37 25.96 1.83
N VAL A 248 2.29 26.55 2.32
CA VAL A 248 2.26 27.26 3.60
C VAL A 248 1.17 26.70 4.49
N LEU A 249 1.54 26.29 5.71
CA LEU A 249 0.64 25.74 6.71
C LEU A 249 -0.18 26.85 7.39
N PRO A 250 -1.33 26.53 8.02
CA PRO A 250 -2.19 27.50 8.70
C PRO A 250 -1.47 28.37 9.74
N ASN A 251 -0.46 27.84 10.45
CA ASN A 251 0.35 28.59 11.40
C ASN A 251 1.40 29.55 10.76
N GLY A 252 1.46 29.60 9.42
CA GLY A 252 2.41 30.34 8.61
C GLY A 252 3.74 29.64 8.32
N THR A 253 3.95 28.39 8.78
CA THR A 253 5.16 27.62 8.44
C THR A 253 5.20 27.33 6.94
N ILE A 254 6.30 27.70 6.28
CA ILE A 254 6.57 27.34 4.88
C ILE A 254 7.13 25.91 4.85
N VAL A 255 6.55 25.07 4.01
CA VAL A 255 7.05 23.74 3.61
C VAL A 255 7.64 23.90 2.22
N ASP A 256 8.97 23.87 2.13
CA ASP A 256 9.70 23.82 0.86
C ASP A 256 10.15 22.38 0.61
N ASP A 257 9.47 21.72 -0.33
CA ASP A 257 9.73 20.37 -0.84
C ASP A 257 9.79 20.45 -2.39
N LEU A 258 10.26 21.58 -2.95
CA LEU A 258 10.14 21.94 -4.37
C LEU A 258 11.18 21.23 -5.27
N PHE A 259 11.42 19.95 -5.01
CA PHE A 259 12.39 19.13 -5.73
C PHE A 259 12.03 18.92 -7.21
N LYS A 260 13.07 18.82 -8.06
CA LYS A 260 12.99 18.51 -9.49
C LYS A 260 13.38 17.06 -9.80
N LEU A 261 13.47 16.22 -8.78
CA LEU A 261 13.97 14.85 -8.91
C LEU A 261 12.83 13.90 -9.29
N ARG A 262 13.01 13.13 -10.38
CA ARG A 262 12.01 12.15 -10.82
C ARG A 262 11.81 10.99 -9.81
N LYS A 263 12.80 10.75 -8.95
CA LYS A 263 12.76 9.83 -7.79
C LYS A 263 13.38 10.54 -6.59
N ASN A 264 12.64 10.65 -5.49
CA ASN A 264 13.17 11.10 -4.20
C ASN A 264 12.51 10.29 -3.07
N ASN A 265 13.29 9.46 -2.39
CA ASN A 265 12.78 8.50 -1.39
C ASN A 265 13.32 8.81 0.02
N THR A 266 13.74 10.05 0.30
CA THR A 266 14.39 10.46 1.57
C THR A 266 13.40 10.70 2.72
N GLY A 267 12.35 9.89 2.85
CA GLY A 267 11.34 10.02 3.89
C GLY A 267 9.92 9.70 3.41
N TYR A 268 8.93 10.26 4.09
CA TYR A 268 7.53 10.21 3.63
C TYR A 268 7.31 11.19 2.48
N ASP A 269 6.51 10.79 1.49
CA ASP A 269 6.17 11.64 0.35
C ASP A 269 5.08 12.67 0.72
N LEU A 270 5.46 13.66 1.54
CA LEU A 270 4.53 14.59 2.20
C LEU A 270 3.69 15.42 1.22
N LYS A 271 4.20 15.72 0.01
CA LYS A 271 3.45 16.46 -1.01
C LYS A 271 2.11 15.78 -1.35
N GLN A 272 2.05 14.46 -1.27
CA GLN A 272 0.86 13.65 -1.58
C GLN A 272 -0.35 13.97 -0.66
N LEU A 273 -0.12 14.59 0.51
CA LEU A 273 -1.20 15.04 1.40
C LEU A 273 -1.87 16.35 0.94
N PHE A 274 -1.18 17.16 0.13
CA PHE A 274 -1.69 18.41 -0.41
C PHE A 274 -2.35 18.21 -1.79
N ILE A 275 -1.90 17.21 -2.55
CA ILE A 275 -2.53 16.80 -3.81
C ILE A 275 -3.90 16.18 -3.47
N GLY A 276 -4.98 16.79 -3.96
CA GLY A 276 -6.35 16.44 -3.53
C GLY A 276 -6.73 16.89 -2.12
N GLY A 277 -5.90 17.72 -1.45
CA GLY A 277 -6.14 18.22 -0.09
C GLY A 277 -7.11 19.41 0.01
N GLU A 278 -7.59 19.92 -1.13
CA GLU A 278 -8.58 21.02 -1.27
C GLU A 278 -8.26 22.28 -0.45
N GLY A 279 -6.96 22.57 -0.26
CA GLY A 279 -6.48 23.69 0.56
C GLY A 279 -6.71 23.54 2.07
N THR A 280 -7.22 22.39 2.53
CA THR A 280 -7.70 22.20 3.90
C THR A 280 -6.59 22.02 4.94
N ILE A 281 -5.37 21.67 4.52
CA ILE A 281 -4.20 21.49 5.40
C ILE A 281 -3.10 22.55 5.18
N GLY A 282 -3.28 23.47 4.24
CA GLY A 282 -2.31 24.48 3.85
C GLY A 282 -2.55 24.98 2.42
N ILE A 283 -1.91 26.10 2.06
CA ILE A 283 -2.03 26.73 0.75
C ILE A 283 -0.78 26.39 -0.08
N ILE A 284 -0.96 25.75 -1.23
CA ILE A 284 0.12 25.52 -2.20
C ILE A 284 0.50 26.87 -2.83
N THR A 285 1.79 27.18 -2.88
CA THR A 285 2.35 28.44 -3.40
C THR A 285 3.27 28.23 -4.61
N GLY A 286 3.91 27.07 -4.71
CA GLY A 286 4.74 26.66 -5.85
C GLY A 286 4.63 25.17 -6.15
N ILE A 287 4.82 24.79 -7.41
CA ILE A 287 4.73 23.40 -7.89
C ILE A 287 5.92 23.11 -8.80
N SER A 288 6.54 21.95 -8.61
CA SER A 288 7.50 21.32 -9.51
C SER A 288 6.84 20.11 -10.15
N ILE A 289 6.77 20.04 -11.48
CA ILE A 289 6.00 19.03 -12.23
C ILE A 289 6.77 18.51 -13.45
N GLN A 290 6.64 17.21 -13.71
CA GLN A 290 7.14 16.57 -14.92
C GLN A 290 6.23 16.89 -16.10
N CYS A 291 6.79 17.46 -17.17
CA CYS A 291 6.11 17.67 -18.43
C CYS A 291 6.51 16.59 -19.45
N PRO A 292 5.55 15.93 -20.14
CA PRO A 292 5.84 15.09 -21.29
C PRO A 292 6.33 15.91 -22.49
N GLN A 293 7.07 15.29 -23.41
CA GLN A 293 7.34 15.89 -24.71
C GLN A 293 6.04 16.02 -25.52
N ARG A 294 5.94 17.08 -26.34
CA ARG A 294 4.80 17.30 -27.22
C ARG A 294 4.82 16.24 -28.33
N PRO A 295 3.72 15.49 -28.55
CA PRO A 295 3.65 14.49 -29.61
C PRO A 295 3.88 15.13 -30.99
N LYS A 296 4.47 14.36 -31.91
CA LYS A 296 4.73 14.78 -33.29
C LYS A 296 3.56 14.48 -34.22
N ALA A 297 2.78 13.45 -33.88
CA ALA A 297 1.54 13.09 -34.53
C ALA A 297 0.43 13.06 -33.48
N VAL A 298 -0.70 13.68 -33.82
CA VAL A 298 -1.94 13.65 -33.04
C VAL A 298 -3.08 13.40 -34.02
N ASN A 299 -3.91 12.40 -33.75
CA ASN A 299 -5.06 12.06 -34.57
C ASN A 299 -6.30 12.02 -33.68
N VAL A 300 -7.46 12.47 -34.17
CA VAL A 300 -8.75 12.32 -33.48
C VAL A 300 -9.75 11.67 -34.42
N ALA A 301 -10.31 10.55 -33.97
CA ALA A 301 -11.44 9.88 -34.60
C ALA A 301 -12.69 10.01 -33.72
N PHE A 302 -13.86 10.04 -34.36
CA PHE A 302 -15.16 10.20 -33.71
C PHE A 302 -16.16 9.20 -34.32
N PHE A 303 -16.82 8.42 -33.47
CA PHE A 303 -17.60 7.23 -33.85
C PHE A 303 -19.04 7.30 -33.35
N GLY A 304 -19.95 6.69 -34.11
CA GLY A 304 -21.32 6.38 -33.71
C GLY A 304 -21.50 4.89 -33.41
N LEU A 305 -22.19 4.56 -32.31
CA LEU A 305 -22.38 3.18 -31.83
C LEU A 305 -23.82 2.97 -31.31
N GLU A 306 -24.35 1.78 -31.51
CA GLU A 306 -25.76 1.42 -31.21
C GLU A 306 -25.98 1.04 -29.74
N SER A 307 -24.95 0.61 -29.01
CA SER A 307 -25.09 0.21 -27.60
C SER A 307 -23.88 0.52 -26.71
N PHE A 308 -24.10 0.54 -25.40
CA PHE A 308 -23.02 0.75 -24.42
C PHE A 308 -22.02 -0.42 -24.42
N GLU A 309 -22.46 -1.64 -24.71
CA GLU A 309 -21.60 -2.82 -24.90
C GLU A 309 -20.66 -2.63 -26.09
N GLN A 310 -21.12 -2.02 -27.20
CA GLN A 310 -20.24 -1.66 -28.30
C GLN A 310 -19.21 -0.60 -27.91
N THR A 311 -19.55 0.39 -27.06
CA THR A 311 -18.53 1.34 -26.54
C THR A 311 -17.44 0.64 -25.73
N GLN A 312 -17.80 -0.38 -24.94
CA GLN A 312 -16.85 -1.19 -24.18
C GLN A 312 -16.00 -2.09 -25.09
N GLN A 313 -16.57 -2.62 -26.19
CA GLN A 313 -15.84 -3.37 -27.21
C GLN A 313 -14.85 -2.46 -27.96
N ALA A 314 -15.30 -1.29 -28.44
CA ALA A 314 -14.45 -0.30 -29.10
C ALA A 314 -13.28 0.14 -28.19
N PHE A 315 -13.52 0.35 -26.89
CA PHE A 315 -12.46 0.65 -25.93
C PHE A 315 -11.48 -0.52 -25.70
N ARG A 316 -11.95 -1.77 -25.80
CA ARG A 316 -11.09 -2.96 -25.72
C ARG A 316 -10.21 -3.09 -26.96
N GLU A 317 -10.77 -2.98 -28.16
CA GLU A 317 -10.00 -3.08 -29.40
C GLU A 317 -9.04 -1.88 -29.53
N ALA A 318 -9.46 -0.66 -29.14
CA ALA A 318 -8.60 0.53 -29.12
C ALA A 318 -7.35 0.34 -28.24
N LYS A 319 -7.50 -0.20 -27.03
CA LYS A 319 -6.35 -0.53 -26.17
C LYS A 319 -5.45 -1.61 -26.77
N SER A 320 -6.01 -2.56 -27.51
CA SER A 320 -5.24 -3.61 -28.19
C SER A 320 -4.42 -3.03 -29.36
N HIS A 321 -5.08 -2.39 -30.32
CA HIS A 321 -4.46 -1.91 -31.57
C HIS A 321 -3.61 -0.65 -31.38
N LEU A 322 -4.11 0.32 -30.60
CA LEU A 322 -3.45 1.63 -30.40
C LEU A 322 -2.46 1.61 -29.23
N SER A 323 -2.63 0.71 -28.26
CA SER A 323 -1.68 0.45 -27.15
C SER A 323 -1.08 1.73 -26.55
N GLU A 324 0.21 2.01 -26.81
CA GLU A 324 0.99 3.08 -26.21
C GLU A 324 0.78 4.47 -26.84
N ILE A 325 0.13 4.56 -28.02
CA ILE A 325 -0.16 5.86 -28.66
C ILE A 325 -1.53 6.42 -28.29
N LEU A 326 -2.43 5.63 -27.70
CA LEU A 326 -3.73 6.11 -27.19
C LEU A 326 -3.52 7.26 -26.18
N SER A 327 -4.26 8.37 -26.30
CA SER A 327 -4.19 9.51 -25.39
C SER A 327 -5.52 9.90 -24.76
N ALA A 328 -6.64 9.65 -25.42
CA ALA A 328 -7.99 9.80 -24.85
C ALA A 328 -8.95 8.75 -25.38
N PHE A 329 -9.92 8.34 -24.56
CA PHE A 329 -11.11 7.58 -25.00
C PHE A 329 -12.33 8.07 -24.21
N GLU A 330 -13.15 8.87 -24.86
CA GLU A 330 -14.30 9.57 -24.29
C GLU A 330 -15.60 9.01 -24.84
N MET A 331 -16.63 8.86 -23.99
CA MET A 331 -17.98 8.39 -24.36
C MET A 331 -19.03 9.46 -24.08
N MET A 332 -20.04 9.55 -24.93
CA MET A 332 -21.16 10.50 -24.85
C MET A 332 -22.46 9.82 -25.28
N ASP A 333 -23.58 10.02 -24.56
CA ASP A 333 -24.91 9.59 -25.03
C ASP A 333 -25.53 10.60 -26.03
N ASN A 334 -26.52 10.14 -26.81
CA ASN A 334 -27.20 11.02 -27.78
C ASN A 334 -27.97 12.16 -27.12
N GLN A 335 -28.35 12.03 -25.85
CA GLN A 335 -29.00 13.10 -25.09
C GLN A 335 -28.01 14.24 -24.85
N ALA A 336 -26.80 13.98 -24.35
CA ALA A 336 -25.73 14.96 -24.22
C ALA A 336 -25.38 15.61 -25.57
N HIS A 337 -25.18 14.79 -26.61
CA HIS A 337 -24.86 15.26 -27.96
C HIS A 337 -25.98 16.15 -28.54
N SER A 338 -27.24 15.75 -28.40
CA SER A 338 -28.38 16.52 -28.89
C SER A 338 -28.62 17.81 -28.10
N LEU A 339 -28.28 17.85 -26.80
CA LEU A 339 -28.31 19.09 -26.01
C LEU A 339 -27.19 20.06 -26.42
N VAL A 340 -25.98 19.55 -26.74
CA VAL A 340 -24.92 20.38 -27.34
C VAL A 340 -25.36 20.94 -28.68
N HIS A 341 -25.94 20.12 -29.57
CA HIS A 341 -26.47 20.59 -30.86
C HIS A 341 -27.54 21.66 -30.66
N ARG A 342 -28.51 21.44 -29.74
CA ARG A 342 -29.60 22.38 -29.46
C ARG A 342 -29.11 23.76 -28.99
N VAL A 343 -28.05 23.81 -28.18
CA VAL A 343 -27.50 25.07 -27.65
C VAL A 343 -26.54 25.75 -28.62
N THR A 344 -25.66 24.98 -29.27
CA THR A 344 -24.60 25.54 -30.14
C THR A 344 -25.05 25.80 -31.58
N GLN A 345 -26.04 25.06 -32.06
CA GLN A 345 -26.44 24.97 -33.48
C GLN A 345 -25.30 24.53 -34.43
N ASN A 346 -24.23 23.92 -33.89
CA ASN A 346 -23.12 23.37 -34.69
C ASN A 346 -23.59 22.19 -35.55
N LYS A 347 -23.02 22.03 -36.76
CA LYS A 347 -23.23 20.84 -37.60
C LYS A 347 -22.70 19.59 -36.87
N ARG A 348 -23.53 18.56 -36.72
CA ARG A 348 -23.12 17.25 -36.15
C ARG A 348 -21.91 16.67 -36.92
N PRO A 349 -21.00 15.92 -36.27
CA PRO A 349 -19.84 15.32 -36.94
C PRO A 349 -20.21 14.24 -37.96
N LEU A 350 -21.24 13.45 -37.64
CA LEU A 350 -21.77 12.36 -38.46
C LEU A 350 -23.12 12.76 -39.08
N GLU A 351 -23.52 12.08 -40.16
CA GLU A 351 -24.79 12.39 -40.86
C GLU A 351 -26.00 11.74 -40.18
N SER A 352 -25.82 10.58 -39.56
CA SER A 352 -26.84 9.87 -38.79
C SER A 352 -26.73 10.16 -37.29
N GLU A 353 -27.82 9.91 -36.56
CA GLU A 353 -27.82 9.93 -35.10
C GLU A 353 -27.67 8.53 -34.52
N TYR A 354 -26.76 8.37 -33.55
CA TYR A 354 -26.46 7.12 -32.87
C TYR A 354 -26.76 7.22 -31.37
N PRO A 355 -27.21 6.14 -30.71
CA PRO A 355 -27.44 6.11 -29.26
C PRO A 355 -26.23 6.54 -28.42
N PHE A 356 -25.02 6.17 -28.86
CA PHE A 356 -23.74 6.55 -28.23
C PHE A 356 -22.77 7.09 -29.26
N TYR A 357 -21.85 7.94 -28.80
CA TYR A 357 -20.70 8.39 -29.55
C TYR A 357 -19.41 8.20 -28.75
N CYS A 358 -18.31 7.90 -29.42
CA CYS A 358 -16.98 7.84 -28.82
C CYS A 358 -16.00 8.77 -29.55
N LEU A 359 -15.18 9.50 -28.79
CA LEU A 359 -14.04 10.27 -29.31
C LEU A 359 -12.75 9.58 -28.86
N VAL A 360 -11.88 9.28 -29.81
CA VAL A 360 -10.59 8.61 -29.57
C VAL A 360 -9.46 9.51 -30.07
N GLU A 361 -8.54 9.86 -29.18
CA GLU A 361 -7.33 10.60 -29.54
C GLU A 361 -6.12 9.66 -29.46
N THR A 362 -5.23 9.74 -30.46
CA THR A 362 -3.86 9.23 -30.36
C THR A 362 -2.86 10.37 -30.34
N SER A 363 -1.74 10.14 -29.64
CA SER A 363 -0.59 11.03 -29.53
C SER A 363 0.70 10.19 -29.54
N GLY A 364 1.52 10.33 -30.58
CA GLY A 364 2.73 9.54 -30.76
C GLY A 364 3.88 10.31 -31.42
N SER A 365 4.87 9.54 -31.90
CA SER A 365 6.19 10.05 -32.28
C SER A 365 6.55 9.88 -33.75
N ASN A 366 5.78 9.08 -34.50
CA ASN A 366 5.90 8.91 -35.96
C ASN A 366 4.50 8.84 -36.59
N THR A 367 4.17 9.82 -37.44
CA THR A 367 2.88 9.87 -38.14
C THR A 367 2.58 8.61 -38.93
N GLU A 368 3.58 7.99 -39.57
CA GLU A 368 3.36 6.81 -40.41
C GLU A 368 2.90 5.61 -39.56
N HIS A 369 3.62 5.28 -38.49
CA HIS A 369 3.25 4.20 -37.57
C HIS A 369 1.91 4.48 -36.83
N ASP A 370 1.68 5.74 -36.45
CA ASP A 370 0.46 6.15 -35.76
C ASP A 370 -0.77 6.01 -36.67
N SER A 371 -0.64 6.37 -37.95
CA SER A 371 -1.67 6.18 -38.97
C SER A 371 -1.88 4.71 -39.33
N GLU A 372 -0.83 3.88 -39.43
CA GLU A 372 -0.96 2.43 -39.65
C GLU A 372 -1.73 1.75 -38.52
N LYS A 373 -1.40 2.04 -37.25
CA LYS A 373 -2.14 1.54 -36.09
C LYS A 373 -3.60 2.00 -36.09
N LEU A 374 -3.84 3.27 -36.44
CA LEU A 374 -5.18 3.84 -36.46
C LEU A 374 -6.03 3.24 -37.59
N GLN A 375 -5.46 3.03 -38.78
CA GLN A 375 -6.14 2.36 -39.88
C GLN A 375 -6.47 0.90 -39.52
N ALA A 376 -5.52 0.14 -38.99
CA ALA A 376 -5.75 -1.24 -38.58
C ALA A 376 -6.76 -1.38 -37.42
N PHE A 377 -6.93 -0.34 -36.59
CA PHE A 377 -8.01 -0.26 -35.60
C PHE A 377 -9.36 0.05 -36.26
N LEU A 378 -9.40 1.02 -37.17
CA LEU A 378 -10.62 1.44 -37.88
C LEU A 378 -11.20 0.32 -38.73
N GLU A 379 -10.35 -0.37 -39.51
CA GLU A 379 -10.76 -1.51 -40.35
C GLU A 379 -11.39 -2.63 -39.49
N ASP A 380 -10.73 -2.97 -38.37
CA ASP A 380 -11.17 -4.02 -37.45
C ASP A 380 -12.52 -3.71 -36.77
N VAL A 381 -12.72 -2.51 -36.22
CA VAL A 381 -13.99 -2.16 -35.53
C VAL A 381 -15.16 -1.96 -36.50
N MET A 382 -14.88 -1.63 -37.76
CA MET A 382 -15.90 -1.55 -38.82
C MET A 382 -16.24 -2.95 -39.37
N GLU A 383 -15.26 -3.81 -39.65
CA GLU A 383 -15.50 -5.19 -40.12
C GLU A 383 -16.26 -6.02 -39.07
N LYS A 384 -15.91 -5.86 -37.78
CA LYS A 384 -16.63 -6.51 -36.66
C LYS A 384 -18.03 -5.92 -36.39
N GLY A 385 -18.42 -4.80 -37.04
CA GLY A 385 -19.68 -4.11 -36.77
C GLY A 385 -19.79 -3.56 -35.34
N ILE A 386 -18.67 -3.15 -34.74
CA ILE A 386 -18.61 -2.54 -33.41
C ILE A 386 -18.93 -1.04 -33.50
N VAL A 387 -18.41 -0.38 -34.54
CA VAL A 387 -18.73 1.00 -34.92
C VAL A 387 -19.69 0.98 -36.11
N ALA A 388 -20.70 1.85 -36.11
CA ALA A 388 -21.72 1.94 -37.15
C ALA A 388 -21.41 3.03 -38.20
N ASP A 389 -20.80 4.13 -37.79
CA ASP A 389 -20.28 5.21 -38.64
C ASP A 389 -19.13 5.92 -37.91
N GLY A 390 -18.23 6.58 -38.66
CA GLY A 390 -17.04 7.18 -38.10
C GLY A 390 -16.37 8.21 -39.00
N THR A 391 -15.81 9.25 -38.38
CA THR A 391 -15.03 10.29 -39.06
C THR A 391 -13.65 10.47 -38.40
N LEU A 392 -12.65 10.80 -39.22
CA LEU A 392 -11.27 11.03 -38.81
C LEU A 392 -10.89 12.47 -39.18
N ALA A 393 -10.29 13.21 -38.24
CA ALA A 393 -9.86 14.57 -38.51
C ALA A 393 -8.58 14.62 -39.37
N GLU A 394 -8.68 15.25 -40.54
CA GLU A 394 -7.60 15.48 -41.51
C GLU A 394 -6.65 16.62 -41.10
N ASN A 395 -7.06 17.48 -40.17
CA ASN A 395 -6.34 18.70 -39.81
C ASN A 395 -6.73 19.24 -38.41
N GLU A 396 -5.91 20.15 -37.88
CA GLU A 396 -6.08 20.72 -36.54
C GLU A 396 -7.43 21.42 -36.32
N THR A 397 -8.00 22.07 -37.34
CA THR A 397 -9.32 22.71 -37.22
C THR A 397 -10.43 21.68 -37.07
N GLN A 398 -10.34 20.53 -37.75
CA GLN A 398 -11.26 19.40 -37.54
C GLN A 398 -11.03 18.75 -36.16
N ILE A 399 -9.79 18.55 -35.72
CA ILE A 399 -9.45 18.05 -34.38
C ILE A 399 -10.11 18.92 -33.28
N GLN A 400 -9.92 20.24 -33.35
CA GLN A 400 -10.54 21.18 -32.42
C GLN A 400 -12.09 21.15 -32.52
N SER A 401 -12.64 20.97 -33.72
CA SER A 401 -14.10 20.88 -33.92
C SER A 401 -14.72 19.62 -33.33
N LEU A 402 -14.04 18.47 -33.43
CA LEU A 402 -14.48 17.22 -32.80
C LEU A 402 -14.38 17.30 -31.28
N TRP A 403 -13.25 17.80 -30.75
CA TRP A 403 -13.07 17.98 -29.31
C TRP A 403 -14.10 18.95 -28.70
N ALA A 404 -14.52 19.99 -29.43
CA ALA A 404 -15.55 20.93 -28.97
C ALA A 404 -16.90 20.25 -28.66
N TRP A 405 -17.27 19.15 -29.32
CA TRP A 405 -18.48 18.38 -28.99
C TRP A 405 -18.39 17.71 -27.62
N ARG A 406 -17.18 17.29 -27.19
CA ARG A 406 -16.94 16.63 -25.90
C ARG A 406 -16.61 17.62 -24.77
N GLU A 407 -15.85 18.67 -25.03
CA GLU A 407 -15.57 19.73 -24.05
C GLU A 407 -16.82 20.58 -23.78
N GLY A 408 -17.58 20.92 -24.83
CA GLY A 408 -18.73 21.82 -24.77
C GLY A 408 -19.95 21.32 -24.00
N ILE A 409 -20.03 20.02 -23.66
CA ILE A 409 -21.19 19.45 -22.94
C ILE A 409 -21.41 20.16 -21.60
N ALA A 410 -20.35 20.39 -20.83
CA ALA A 410 -20.48 20.97 -19.49
C ALA A 410 -21.02 22.41 -19.50
N GLU A 411 -20.68 23.18 -20.54
CA GLU A 411 -21.14 24.54 -20.80
C GLU A 411 -22.56 24.54 -21.40
N ALA A 412 -22.81 23.73 -22.44
CA ALA A 412 -24.12 23.62 -23.09
C ALA A 412 -25.23 23.27 -22.10
N LEU A 413 -25.00 22.32 -21.19
CA LEU A 413 -25.96 21.99 -20.13
C LEU A 413 -26.21 23.17 -19.17
N GLY A 414 -25.19 23.99 -18.91
CA GLY A 414 -25.30 25.20 -18.08
C GLY A 414 -26.16 26.31 -18.69
N HIS A 415 -26.29 26.36 -20.01
CA HIS A 415 -27.20 27.28 -20.71
C HIS A 415 -28.69 26.90 -20.60
N LEU A 416 -29.02 25.72 -20.05
CA LEU A 416 -30.39 25.22 -19.96
C LEU A 416 -31.13 25.62 -18.67
N GLY A 417 -30.43 26.23 -17.70
CA GLY A 417 -30.99 26.63 -16.41
C GLY A 417 -30.11 26.18 -15.23
N GLY A 418 -30.53 25.10 -14.56
CA GLY A 418 -29.77 24.41 -13.53
C GLY A 418 -29.21 23.07 -14.02
N VAL A 419 -28.16 22.57 -13.37
CA VAL A 419 -27.63 21.22 -13.61
C VAL A 419 -27.23 20.57 -12.29
N TYR A 420 -27.76 19.39 -12.00
CA TYR A 420 -27.24 18.53 -10.93
C TYR A 420 -26.11 17.70 -11.52
N LYS A 421 -24.87 17.94 -11.06
CA LYS A 421 -23.65 17.33 -11.58
C LYS A 421 -23.12 16.28 -10.60
N TYR A 422 -23.03 15.04 -11.06
CA TYR A 422 -22.36 13.95 -10.38
C TYR A 422 -21.18 13.49 -11.25
N ASP A 423 -20.02 13.40 -10.62
CA ASP A 423 -18.72 13.01 -11.20
C ASP A 423 -18.25 11.85 -10.34
N VAL A 424 -18.16 10.65 -10.91
CA VAL A 424 -18.25 9.39 -10.17
C VAL A 424 -17.48 8.26 -10.85
N SER A 425 -16.69 7.50 -10.08
CA SER A 425 -15.95 6.34 -10.57
C SER A 425 -16.77 5.06 -10.37
N ILE A 426 -17.08 4.34 -11.45
CA ILE A 426 -17.96 3.15 -11.45
C ILE A 426 -17.29 2.04 -12.28
N PRO A 427 -17.36 0.75 -11.89
CA PRO A 427 -16.87 -0.35 -12.74
C PRO A 427 -17.48 -0.28 -14.15
N LEU A 428 -16.64 -0.28 -15.19
CA LEU A 428 -17.04 0.00 -16.60
C LEU A 428 -18.29 -0.74 -17.06
N LYS A 429 -18.43 -2.03 -16.71
CA LYS A 429 -19.59 -2.88 -17.04
C LYS A 429 -20.95 -2.31 -16.59
N ASP A 430 -20.95 -1.53 -15.50
CA ASP A 430 -22.13 -0.92 -14.88
C ASP A 430 -22.24 0.58 -15.22
N MET A 431 -21.22 1.19 -15.82
CA MET A 431 -21.03 2.65 -15.79
C MET A 431 -22.24 3.43 -16.33
N TYR A 432 -22.70 3.15 -17.55
CA TYR A 432 -23.84 3.87 -18.11
C TYR A 432 -25.19 3.50 -17.46
N LYS A 433 -25.30 2.36 -16.78
CA LYS A 433 -26.56 1.92 -16.15
C LYS A 433 -27.06 2.89 -15.07
N LEU A 434 -26.17 3.62 -14.40
CA LEU A 434 -26.58 4.69 -13.47
C LEU A 434 -27.40 5.78 -14.18
N VAL A 435 -27.09 6.08 -15.44
CA VAL A 435 -27.82 7.05 -16.26
C VAL A 435 -29.23 6.53 -16.55
N GLU A 436 -29.36 5.25 -16.93
CA GLU A 436 -30.63 4.60 -17.24
C GLU A 436 -31.54 4.48 -16.00
N ASP A 437 -30.99 4.01 -14.88
CA ASP A 437 -31.69 3.88 -13.60
C ASP A 437 -32.12 5.28 -13.10
N THR A 438 -31.28 6.32 -13.25
CA THR A 438 -31.62 7.71 -12.90
C THR A 438 -32.69 8.30 -13.82
N ARG A 439 -32.57 8.13 -15.14
CA ARG A 439 -33.52 8.59 -16.15
C ARG A 439 -34.90 7.93 -15.97
N THR A 440 -34.92 6.67 -15.55
CA THR A 440 -36.15 5.94 -15.18
C THR A 440 -36.76 6.49 -13.91
N ARG A 441 -35.98 6.61 -12.82
CA ARG A 441 -36.45 7.12 -11.52
C ARG A 441 -37.01 8.55 -11.58
N ILE A 442 -36.40 9.42 -12.38
CA ILE A 442 -36.85 10.81 -12.60
C ILE A 442 -38.16 10.86 -13.42
N ARG A 443 -38.36 9.92 -14.35
CA ARG A 443 -39.61 9.73 -15.10
C ARG A 443 -40.73 9.20 -14.19
N GLU A 444 -40.45 8.20 -13.35
CA GLU A 444 -41.40 7.65 -12.37
C GLU A 444 -41.85 8.70 -11.33
N ALA A 445 -40.96 9.63 -10.97
CA ALA A 445 -41.29 10.76 -10.11
C ALA A 445 -42.12 11.87 -10.80
N GLY A 446 -42.38 11.76 -12.10
CA GLY A 446 -43.12 12.77 -12.88
C GLY A 446 -42.37 14.09 -13.08
N LEU A 447 -41.03 14.08 -13.02
CA LEU A 447 -40.21 15.31 -13.05
C LEU A 447 -39.55 15.61 -14.41
N LEU A 448 -39.62 14.67 -15.36
CA LEU A 448 -39.07 14.79 -16.74
C LEU A 448 -40.16 15.20 -17.74
N GLY A 449 -39.91 16.24 -18.54
CA GLY A 449 -40.82 16.64 -19.62
C GLY A 449 -40.57 18.04 -20.18
N ASP A 450 -41.45 18.46 -21.10
CA ASP A 450 -41.27 19.71 -21.87
C ASP A 450 -41.86 20.98 -21.23
N THR A 451 -42.68 20.84 -20.17
CA THR A 451 -43.37 21.95 -19.49
C THR A 451 -42.65 22.41 -18.22
N GLU A 452 -43.03 23.58 -17.67
CA GLU A 452 -42.51 24.08 -16.37
C GLU A 452 -42.94 23.23 -15.15
N GLU A 453 -43.98 22.40 -15.28
CA GLU A 453 -44.39 21.49 -14.19
C GLU A 453 -43.33 20.40 -13.94
N HIS A 454 -42.66 20.00 -15.02
CA HIS A 454 -41.56 19.04 -15.05
C HIS A 454 -40.21 19.80 -15.04
N PRO A 455 -39.53 19.92 -13.89
CA PRO A 455 -38.32 20.74 -13.80
C PRO A 455 -37.15 20.16 -14.60
N VAL A 456 -37.11 18.85 -14.84
CA VAL A 456 -36.03 18.15 -15.56
C VAL A 456 -36.28 18.17 -17.07
N ILE A 457 -35.23 18.55 -17.79
CA ILE A 457 -35.15 18.57 -19.25
C ILE A 457 -34.67 17.22 -19.76
N ASP A 458 -33.53 16.73 -19.24
CA ASP A 458 -33.04 15.37 -19.48
C ASP A 458 -32.04 14.93 -18.40
N VAL A 459 -31.77 13.62 -18.36
CA VAL A 459 -30.69 12.97 -17.62
C VAL A 459 -29.69 12.47 -18.66
N VAL A 460 -28.41 12.84 -18.56
CA VAL A 460 -27.39 12.52 -19.58
C VAL A 460 -26.12 11.95 -18.97
N GLY A 461 -25.44 11.09 -19.73
CA GLY A 461 -24.18 10.47 -19.37
C GLY A 461 -23.10 10.70 -20.43
N TYR A 462 -21.94 11.13 -19.98
CA TYR A 462 -20.71 11.23 -20.77
C TYR A 462 -19.50 11.08 -19.85
N GLY A 463 -18.30 10.85 -20.40
CA GLY A 463 -17.08 10.83 -19.60
C GLY A 463 -15.99 9.93 -20.14
N HIS A 464 -15.10 9.55 -19.23
CA HIS A 464 -13.78 9.01 -19.49
C HIS A 464 -13.80 7.48 -19.35
N MET A 465 -13.85 6.74 -20.46
CA MET A 465 -13.80 5.27 -20.38
C MET A 465 -12.40 4.76 -20.00
N GLY A 466 -11.36 5.59 -20.19
CA GLY A 466 -9.98 5.27 -19.85
C GLY A 466 -9.76 4.89 -18.39
N ASP A 467 -10.39 5.63 -17.48
CA ASP A 467 -10.24 5.52 -16.02
C ASP A 467 -11.54 5.15 -15.28
N SER A 468 -12.66 5.05 -16.01
CA SER A 468 -14.01 4.73 -15.51
C SER A 468 -14.72 5.87 -14.78
N ASN A 469 -14.42 7.13 -15.10
CA ASN A 469 -15.18 8.29 -14.61
C ASN A 469 -16.41 8.64 -15.50
N LEU A 470 -17.59 8.67 -14.88
CA LEU A 470 -18.85 9.14 -15.48
C LEU A 470 -19.25 10.52 -14.94
N HIS A 471 -19.56 11.44 -15.86
CA HIS A 471 -20.22 12.71 -15.59
C HIS A 471 -21.74 12.58 -15.77
N LEU A 472 -22.43 11.98 -14.79
CA LEU A 472 -23.89 11.96 -14.74
C LEU A 472 -24.41 13.39 -14.50
N ASN A 473 -25.12 13.95 -15.47
CA ASN A 473 -25.70 15.28 -15.39
C ASN A 473 -27.23 15.22 -15.51
N VAL A 474 -27.96 15.89 -14.63
CA VAL A 474 -29.40 16.10 -14.74
C VAL A 474 -29.65 17.57 -15.05
N ALA A 475 -30.04 17.88 -16.28
CA ALA A 475 -30.30 19.24 -16.73
C ALA A 475 -31.73 19.66 -16.37
N THR A 476 -31.90 20.85 -15.81
CA THR A 476 -33.19 21.33 -15.32
C THR A 476 -33.43 22.79 -15.72
N ARG A 477 -34.70 23.18 -15.87
CA ARG A 477 -35.08 24.58 -16.16
C ARG A 477 -34.69 25.52 -15.01
N HIS A 478 -34.75 25.01 -13.80
CA HIS A 478 -34.40 25.66 -12.54
C HIS A 478 -34.02 24.59 -11.50
N PHE A 479 -33.32 24.97 -10.42
CA PHE A 479 -33.07 24.05 -9.31
C PHE A 479 -34.35 23.81 -8.50
N ASP A 480 -34.72 22.56 -8.25
CA ASP A 480 -35.94 22.15 -7.55
C ASP A 480 -35.64 21.09 -6.48
N LYS A 481 -36.14 21.29 -5.25
CA LYS A 481 -35.98 20.34 -4.14
C LYS A 481 -36.70 19.01 -4.37
N ARG A 482 -37.70 18.94 -5.26
CA ARG A 482 -38.29 17.68 -5.75
C ARG A 482 -37.23 16.82 -6.44
N VAL A 483 -36.42 17.42 -7.33
CA VAL A 483 -35.35 16.73 -8.07
C VAL A 483 -34.23 16.31 -7.12
N GLU A 484 -33.77 17.21 -6.26
CA GLU A 484 -32.72 16.95 -5.27
C GLU A 484 -33.07 15.73 -4.38
N LYS A 485 -34.33 15.63 -3.92
CA LYS A 485 -34.83 14.53 -3.09
C LYS A 485 -34.99 13.19 -3.83
N VAL A 486 -35.13 13.21 -5.16
CA VAL A 486 -35.19 11.98 -5.96
C VAL A 486 -33.78 11.44 -6.23
N LEU A 487 -32.80 12.33 -6.45
CA LEU A 487 -31.41 11.99 -6.74
C LEU A 487 -30.59 11.65 -5.49
N GLU A 488 -30.80 12.34 -4.38
CA GLU A 488 -30.03 12.16 -3.14
C GLU A 488 -30.92 11.58 -2.03
N PRO A 489 -30.54 10.46 -1.38
CA PRO A 489 -29.25 9.75 -1.46
C PRO A 489 -29.08 8.73 -2.59
N PHE A 490 -30.12 8.46 -3.39
CA PHE A 490 -30.18 7.36 -4.38
C PHE A 490 -28.89 7.16 -5.22
N VAL A 491 -28.36 8.23 -5.84
CA VAL A 491 -27.15 8.13 -6.67
C VAL A 491 -25.95 7.63 -5.86
N TYR A 492 -25.77 8.12 -4.63
CA TYR A 492 -24.68 7.71 -3.75
C TYR A 492 -24.86 6.29 -3.20
N GLU A 493 -26.10 5.86 -2.97
CA GLU A 493 -26.45 4.48 -2.58
C GLU A 493 -26.11 3.49 -3.70
N TRP A 494 -26.54 3.77 -4.93
CA TRP A 494 -26.25 2.97 -6.13
C TRP A 494 -24.74 2.79 -6.37
N ILE A 495 -23.95 3.85 -6.13
CA ILE A 495 -22.48 3.83 -6.25
C ILE A 495 -21.84 2.97 -5.15
N LYS A 496 -22.33 3.09 -3.90
CA LYS A 496 -21.82 2.31 -2.76
C LYS A 496 -22.03 0.80 -2.94
N GLU A 497 -23.16 0.37 -3.50
CA GLU A 497 -23.43 -1.03 -3.84
C GLU A 497 -22.38 -1.63 -4.78
N ARG A 498 -21.78 -0.80 -5.64
CA ARG A 498 -20.77 -1.18 -6.64
C ARG A 498 -19.34 -0.81 -6.23
N GLN A 499 -19.14 -0.42 -4.96
CA GLN A 499 -17.85 -0.02 -4.40
C GLN A 499 -17.17 1.16 -5.13
N GLY A 500 -17.97 2.02 -5.78
CA GLY A 500 -17.48 3.15 -6.57
C GLY A 500 -17.15 4.40 -5.76
N SER A 501 -16.61 5.42 -6.45
CA SER A 501 -16.33 6.74 -5.87
C SER A 501 -17.45 7.73 -6.17
N ILE A 502 -17.97 8.42 -5.15
CA ILE A 502 -18.91 9.54 -5.31
C ILE A 502 -18.24 10.85 -5.82
N SER A 503 -16.91 10.86 -5.92
CA SER A 503 -16.13 11.91 -6.57
C SER A 503 -14.91 11.31 -7.23
N ALA A 504 -14.78 11.49 -8.54
CA ALA A 504 -13.62 11.00 -9.29
C ALA A 504 -12.55 12.10 -9.37
N GLU A 505 -12.96 13.31 -9.77
CA GLU A 505 -12.05 14.43 -10.05
C GLU A 505 -12.45 15.75 -9.38
N HIS A 506 -13.74 15.98 -9.12
CA HIS A 506 -14.21 17.31 -8.72
C HIS A 506 -14.00 17.64 -7.22
N GLY A 507 -13.34 16.78 -6.44
CA GLY A 507 -13.15 16.95 -5.00
C GLY A 507 -14.44 16.75 -4.18
N LEU A 508 -14.45 17.12 -2.91
CA LEU A 508 -15.59 16.97 -2.00
C LEU A 508 -16.27 18.31 -1.68
N GLY A 509 -15.49 19.37 -1.47
CA GLY A 509 -15.93 20.71 -1.12
C GLY A 509 -16.97 20.75 -0.01
N ILE A 510 -17.98 21.61 -0.19
CA ILE A 510 -19.17 21.66 0.66
C ILE A 510 -20.19 20.61 0.17
N ALA A 511 -20.30 20.44 -1.15
CA ALA A 511 -21.35 19.66 -1.81
C ALA A 511 -21.37 18.18 -1.40
N LYS A 512 -20.22 17.50 -1.43
CA LYS A 512 -20.11 16.04 -1.23
C LYS A 512 -19.60 15.66 0.17
N LYS A 513 -19.10 16.60 0.99
CA LYS A 513 -18.52 16.34 2.33
C LYS A 513 -19.38 15.45 3.23
N LYS A 514 -20.69 15.69 3.30
CA LYS A 514 -21.63 14.91 4.13
C LYS A 514 -21.92 13.50 3.59
N TYR A 515 -21.51 13.20 2.36
CA TYR A 515 -21.73 11.93 1.67
C TYR A 515 -20.46 11.05 1.58
N ILE A 516 -19.31 11.49 2.11
CA ILE A 516 -18.03 10.75 2.02
C ILE A 516 -18.11 9.27 2.50
N GLY A 517 -19.01 8.97 3.45
CA GLY A 517 -19.31 7.61 3.94
C GLY A 517 -19.99 6.65 2.94
N TYR A 518 -20.26 7.11 1.71
CA TYR A 518 -20.65 6.23 0.60
C TYR A 518 -19.45 5.60 -0.13
N SER A 519 -18.25 6.19 -0.05
CA SER A 519 -17.03 5.67 -0.70
C SER A 519 -15.81 5.50 0.22
N ARG A 520 -15.88 5.95 1.48
CA ARG A 520 -14.82 5.76 2.49
C ARG A 520 -15.41 5.18 3.78
N SER A 521 -14.64 4.33 4.46
CA SER A 521 -14.99 3.82 5.80
C SER A 521 -14.76 4.86 6.88
N ASP A 522 -15.41 4.69 8.04
CA ASP A 522 -15.26 5.59 9.18
C ASP A 522 -13.79 5.73 9.63
N THR A 523 -13.02 4.64 9.56
CA THR A 523 -11.56 4.64 9.83
C THR A 523 -10.81 5.60 8.90
N MET A 524 -11.08 5.56 7.59
CA MET A 524 -10.44 6.47 6.63
C MET A 524 -10.86 7.93 6.86
N ILE A 525 -12.14 8.15 7.18
CA ILE A 525 -12.68 9.47 7.49
C ILE A 525 -12.07 10.03 8.78
N GLU A 526 -11.84 9.19 9.80
CA GLU A 526 -11.19 9.59 11.05
C GLU A 526 -9.70 9.88 10.87
N LEU A 527 -8.97 9.10 10.07
CA LEU A 527 -7.59 9.42 9.69
C LEU A 527 -7.49 10.77 8.98
N MET A 528 -8.42 11.08 8.06
CA MET A 528 -8.49 12.40 7.41
C MET A 528 -8.72 13.54 8.43
N LYS A 529 -9.60 13.34 9.43
CA LYS A 529 -9.79 14.33 10.52
C LYS A 529 -8.55 14.48 11.39
N GLN A 530 -7.83 13.39 11.68
CA GLN A 530 -6.58 13.43 12.46
C GLN A 530 -5.49 14.22 11.74
N ILE A 531 -5.32 14.01 10.43
CA ILE A 531 -4.42 14.81 9.58
C ILE A 531 -4.87 16.27 9.57
N LYS A 532 -6.15 16.56 9.31
CA LYS A 532 -6.69 17.93 9.38
C LYS A 532 -6.43 18.59 10.73
N LYS A 533 -6.57 17.88 11.86
CA LYS A 533 -6.35 18.40 13.22
C LYS A 533 -4.87 18.59 13.56
N LEU A 534 -3.97 17.83 12.94
CA LEU A 534 -2.52 17.97 13.07
C LEU A 534 -2.01 19.22 12.33
N TYR A 535 -2.50 19.45 11.11
CA TYR A 535 -2.07 20.57 10.26
C TYR A 535 -2.85 21.87 10.56
N ASP A 536 -4.14 21.77 10.89
CA ASP A 536 -5.02 22.88 11.29
C ASP A 536 -5.78 22.56 12.60
N PRO A 537 -5.15 22.77 13.76
CA PRO A 537 -5.80 22.59 15.05
C PRO A 537 -6.89 23.65 15.35
N ALA A 538 -6.92 24.77 14.62
CA ALA A 538 -7.93 25.81 14.79
C ALA A 538 -9.22 25.45 14.03
N GLY A 539 -9.13 25.18 12.73
CA GLY A 539 -10.25 24.76 11.88
C GLY A 539 -10.73 23.32 12.12
N GLY A 540 -10.03 22.55 12.95
CA GLY A 540 -10.58 21.31 13.53
C GLY A 540 -11.78 21.61 14.46
N GLY A 541 -13.00 21.28 14.01
CA GLY A 541 -14.27 21.47 14.75
C GLY A 541 -14.47 20.54 15.95
N SER A 542 -13.42 20.32 16.76
CA SER A 542 -13.46 19.53 17.99
C SER A 542 -12.73 20.29 19.08
N SER A 543 -13.34 20.45 20.26
CA SER A 543 -12.78 21.21 21.39
C SER A 543 -11.34 20.76 21.73
N PRO A 544 -10.43 21.69 22.05
CA PRO A 544 -9.03 21.36 22.29
C PRO A 544 -8.87 20.63 23.65
N PRO A 545 -8.38 19.38 23.70
CA PRO A 545 -7.85 18.82 24.93
C PRO A 545 -6.57 19.60 25.29
N HIS A 546 -6.52 20.12 26.52
CA HIS A 546 -5.55 21.10 27.05
C HIS A 546 -4.06 20.93 26.67
N LEU A 547 -3.68 21.26 25.44
CA LEU A 547 -2.29 21.22 24.94
C LEU A 547 -1.44 22.45 25.36
N HIS A 548 -2.08 23.47 25.95
CA HIS A 548 -1.42 24.73 26.32
C HIS A 548 -0.45 24.60 27.52
N SER A 549 -0.55 23.52 28.31
CA SER A 549 0.36 23.27 29.46
C SER A 549 1.68 22.60 29.05
N TYR A 550 1.66 21.72 28.05
CA TYR A 550 2.80 20.84 27.76
C TYR A 550 3.99 21.58 27.13
N MET A 551 3.74 22.46 26.15
CA MET A 551 4.81 23.22 25.50
C MET A 551 5.47 24.27 26.41
N GLN A 552 4.70 24.94 27.29
CA GLN A 552 5.25 25.91 28.23
C GLN A 552 6.19 25.27 29.27
N GLN A 553 6.04 23.97 29.55
CA GLN A 553 6.84 23.26 30.55
C GLN A 553 8.20 22.77 30.03
N HIS A 554 8.49 22.89 28.72
CA HIS A 554 9.80 22.54 28.14
C HIS A 554 10.60 23.74 27.62
N LEU A 555 9.95 24.83 27.23
CA LEU A 555 10.63 26.09 26.87
C LEU A 555 11.27 26.84 28.05
N ARG A 556 11.18 26.31 29.29
CA ARG A 556 11.85 26.85 30.50
C ARG A 556 13.16 26.13 30.89
N LYS A 557 13.70 25.24 30.05
CA LYS A 557 14.98 24.54 30.29
C LYS A 557 16.11 24.91 29.31
N ALA A 558 15.95 26.00 28.55
CA ALA A 558 16.91 26.45 27.54
C ALA A 558 17.60 27.80 27.88
N HIS A 559 17.83 28.09 29.17
CA HIS A 559 18.71 29.16 29.64
C HIS A 559 19.30 28.77 31.02
N TRP A 560 20.36 29.47 31.46
CA TRP A 560 21.24 29.20 32.61
C TRP A 560 22.42 28.25 32.37
N CYS A 561 23.36 28.70 31.54
CA CYS A 561 24.78 28.41 31.77
C CYS A 561 25.35 29.48 32.72
N GLN A 562 25.38 29.21 34.03
CA GLN A 562 26.17 30.01 34.99
C GLN A 562 26.42 29.28 36.32
N THR A 563 27.70 29.18 36.69
CA THR A 563 28.27 29.07 38.05
C THR A 563 27.86 27.88 38.95
N ILE A 564 28.79 26.92 39.06
CA ILE A 564 28.90 26.00 40.22
C ILE A 564 29.56 26.74 41.39
N GLN A 565 28.97 26.73 42.59
CA GLN A 565 29.72 26.65 43.87
C GLN A 565 28.81 26.55 45.12
N LYS A 566 29.21 25.72 46.10
CA LYS A 566 28.88 25.76 47.55
C LYS A 566 27.43 25.40 47.97
N ASP A 567 27.16 24.81 49.15
CA ASP A 567 28.06 24.18 50.13
C ASP A 567 27.39 23.09 51.00
N HIS A 568 28.20 22.46 51.85
CA HIS A 568 28.00 21.28 52.71
C HIS A 568 26.91 21.29 53.83
N ALA A 569 26.39 20.07 54.10
CA ALA A 569 26.33 19.37 55.42
C ALA A 569 25.13 19.44 56.43
N LEU A 570 24.87 18.24 57.01
CA LEU A 570 24.37 17.87 58.37
C LEU A 570 23.02 18.45 58.88
N ALA A 571 21.98 17.72 59.36
CA ALA A 571 21.78 16.43 60.07
C ALA A 571 21.56 16.55 61.61
N LYS A 572 20.31 16.29 62.10
CA LYS A 572 19.95 15.57 63.36
C LYS A 572 18.43 15.44 63.62
N ARG A 573 18.08 14.47 64.49
CA ARG A 573 16.79 14.12 65.16
C ARG A 573 17.11 13.89 66.67
N PRO A 574 16.19 13.50 67.59
CA PRO A 574 14.72 13.30 67.55
C PRO A 574 14.01 14.33 68.50
N GLU A 575 12.93 14.20 69.27
CA GLU A 575 11.95 13.17 69.77
C GLU A 575 10.55 13.84 69.94
N GLY A 576 9.42 13.18 70.29
CA GLY A 576 9.09 11.75 70.47
C GLY A 576 7.80 11.54 71.32
N LEU A 577 7.16 10.35 71.22
CA LEU A 577 6.08 9.78 72.09
C LEU A 577 4.74 10.59 72.20
N LYS A 578 3.50 10.07 72.21
CA LYS A 578 2.80 8.75 72.33
C LYS A 578 1.35 8.96 71.77
N SER A 579 0.43 8.00 71.57
CA SER A 579 0.38 6.51 71.58
C SER A 579 -0.94 6.00 70.96
N ASP A 580 -0.92 4.76 70.44
CA ASP A 580 -2.02 3.76 70.33
C ASP A 580 -3.42 4.14 69.78
N LYS A 581 -3.71 3.64 68.57
CA LYS A 581 -4.35 2.31 68.42
C LYS A 581 -4.09 1.64 67.06
N GLN A 582 -4.14 0.31 67.06
CA GLN A 582 -3.86 -0.62 65.95
C GLN A 582 -4.96 -0.53 64.85
N VAL A 583 -4.81 -1.00 63.60
CA VAL A 583 -4.08 -2.18 63.07
C VAL A 583 -3.34 -1.86 61.73
N TYR A 584 -2.45 -2.75 61.30
CA TYR A 584 -1.40 -2.63 60.26
C TYR A 584 -1.36 -3.90 59.36
N PRO A 585 -0.58 -4.01 58.25
CA PRO A 585 0.18 -2.99 57.48
C PRO A 585 0.15 -3.14 55.91
N LYS A 586 0.94 -2.30 55.21
CA LYS A 586 1.47 -2.44 53.81
C LYS A 586 0.46 -2.21 52.66
N LEU A 587 0.83 -1.62 51.50
CA LEU A 587 2.11 -1.00 51.07
C LEU A 587 1.82 0.02 49.94
N ASP A 588 2.44 1.21 49.98
CA ASP A 588 2.47 2.15 48.84
C ASP A 588 3.66 1.86 47.92
N HIS A 589 3.48 2.02 46.59
CA HIS A 589 4.44 2.70 45.69
C HIS A 589 3.97 2.75 44.21
N ILE A 590 3.94 3.97 43.67
CA ILE A 590 4.48 4.40 42.35
C ILE A 590 4.23 3.48 41.12
N ARG A 591 3.40 3.97 40.18
CA ARG A 591 3.49 3.86 38.70
C ARG A 591 2.51 4.88 38.08
N GLY A 592 2.74 5.49 36.91
CA GLY A 592 3.94 5.50 36.08
C GLY A 592 4.02 4.38 35.03
N GLY A 593 3.56 4.65 33.81
CA GLY A 593 3.77 3.80 32.63
C GLY A 593 2.54 3.02 32.14
N ASN A 594 2.49 2.76 30.83
CA ASN A 594 1.44 1.97 30.17
C ASN A 594 1.57 0.48 30.50
N SER A 595 0.42 -0.18 30.68
CA SER A 595 0.24 -1.62 30.48
C SER A 595 -1.26 -1.94 30.48
N ASP A 596 -1.73 -2.81 29.59
CA ASP A 596 -3.11 -3.31 29.63
C ASP A 596 -3.40 -4.05 30.94
N ILE A 597 -4.48 -3.66 31.62
CA ILE A 597 -5.00 -4.36 32.80
C ILE A 597 -6.42 -4.83 32.46
N ALA A 598 -6.54 -6.09 32.05
CA ALA A 598 -7.83 -6.70 31.79
C ALA A 598 -8.52 -7.07 33.12
N THR A 599 -9.77 -6.64 33.30
CA THR A 599 -10.47 -6.72 34.58
C THR A 599 -11.04 -8.11 34.84
N MET A 600 -10.67 -8.72 35.97
CA MET A 600 -11.20 -10.01 36.43
C MET A 600 -12.60 -9.83 37.05
N VAL A 601 -13.62 -10.38 36.40
CA VAL A 601 -15.02 -10.32 36.88
C VAL A 601 -15.43 -11.69 37.43
N GLY A 602 -15.94 -11.73 38.67
CA GLY A 602 -16.42 -12.96 39.31
C GLY A 602 -17.85 -13.30 38.87
N VAL A 603 -18.06 -14.46 38.24
CA VAL A 603 -19.37 -14.83 37.66
C VAL A 603 -19.91 -16.15 38.26
N PRO A 604 -21.15 -16.19 38.80
CA PRO A 604 -21.70 -17.39 39.42
C PRO A 604 -21.99 -18.52 38.42
N GLY A 605 -21.31 -19.67 38.57
CA GLY A 605 -21.40 -20.81 37.64
C GLY A 605 -22.82 -21.31 37.31
N LYS A 606 -23.02 -21.84 36.10
CA LYS A 606 -24.37 -21.97 35.48
C LYS A 606 -25.27 -23.11 36.02
N TYR A 607 -24.75 -24.04 36.83
CA TYR A 607 -25.48 -25.25 37.23
C TYR A 607 -26.38 -25.07 38.48
N LYS A 608 -27.62 -25.56 38.40
CA LYS A 608 -28.61 -25.56 39.49
C LYS A 608 -28.69 -26.94 40.18
N GLY A 609 -27.99 -27.09 41.31
CA GLY A 609 -28.13 -28.23 42.22
C GLY A 609 -27.20 -28.11 43.43
N CYS A 610 -27.58 -28.74 44.55
CA CYS A 610 -26.75 -28.81 45.75
C CYS A 610 -25.50 -29.67 45.55
N GLU A 611 -24.48 -29.45 46.37
CA GLU A 611 -23.20 -30.16 46.25
C GLU A 611 -23.35 -31.68 46.42
N THR A 612 -24.13 -32.11 47.42
CA THR A 612 -24.39 -33.52 47.72
C THR A 612 -25.05 -34.26 46.54
N CYS A 613 -25.86 -33.58 45.72
CA CYS A 613 -26.40 -34.15 44.47
C CYS A 613 -25.39 -34.10 43.32
N ARG A 614 -24.63 -33.00 43.19
CA ARG A 614 -23.59 -32.82 42.16
C ARG A 614 -22.50 -33.88 42.25
N ALA A 615 -21.95 -34.11 43.45
CA ALA A 615 -20.92 -35.12 43.70
C ALA A 615 -21.43 -36.54 43.36
N ARG A 616 -22.69 -36.85 43.72
CA ARG A 616 -23.39 -38.09 43.36
C ARG A 616 -23.83 -38.17 41.89
N ARG A 617 -23.60 -37.13 41.08
CA ARG A 617 -24.06 -36.97 39.68
C ARG A 617 -25.58 -37.16 39.47
N VAL A 618 -26.41 -36.92 40.49
CA VAL A 618 -27.88 -37.05 40.43
C VAL A 618 -28.58 -35.70 40.29
N LYS A 619 -29.71 -35.67 39.56
CA LYS A 619 -30.51 -34.45 39.37
C LYS A 619 -31.16 -34.00 40.68
N CYS A 620 -30.66 -32.87 41.20
CA CYS A 620 -31.18 -32.17 42.39
C CYS A 620 -32.58 -31.55 42.15
N ASP A 621 -33.36 -31.38 43.21
CA ASP A 621 -34.66 -30.70 43.21
C ASP A 621 -34.57 -29.16 43.36
N ASN A 622 -33.44 -28.65 43.86
CA ASN A 622 -33.16 -27.24 44.12
C ASN A 622 -33.99 -26.56 45.24
N GLN A 623 -34.61 -27.33 46.15
CA GLN A 623 -35.22 -26.75 47.35
C GLN A 623 -34.14 -26.20 48.31
N ARG A 624 -34.39 -25.02 48.90
CA ARG A 624 -33.46 -24.32 49.80
C ARG A 624 -34.08 -24.19 51.21
N PRO A 625 -33.29 -24.22 52.30
CA PRO A 625 -31.83 -24.32 52.32
C PRO A 625 -31.27 -25.70 51.92
N TYR A 626 -32.06 -26.77 52.06
CA TYR A 626 -31.62 -28.15 51.85
C TYR A 626 -32.46 -28.87 50.79
N CYS A 627 -31.80 -29.70 49.97
CA CYS A 627 -32.46 -30.49 48.93
C CYS A 627 -33.28 -31.63 49.54
N LYS A 628 -34.55 -31.76 49.18
CA LYS A 628 -35.42 -32.79 49.76
C LYS A 628 -34.94 -34.19 49.39
N LYS A 629 -34.50 -34.38 48.16
CA LYS A 629 -33.88 -35.60 47.62
C LYS A 629 -32.60 -36.05 48.33
N CYS A 630 -32.03 -35.17 49.17
CA CYS A 630 -30.91 -35.47 50.05
C CYS A 630 -31.44 -36.05 51.37
N LEU A 631 -32.40 -35.36 51.98
CA LEU A 631 -33.09 -35.72 53.23
C LEU A 631 -33.88 -37.04 53.09
N ASP A 632 -34.67 -37.19 52.02
CA ASP A 632 -35.42 -38.39 51.65
C ASP A 632 -34.51 -39.62 51.40
N ASN A 633 -33.19 -39.40 51.22
CA ASN A 633 -32.17 -40.43 51.08
C ASN A 633 -31.34 -40.64 52.38
N GLY A 634 -31.76 -40.04 53.50
CA GLY A 634 -31.06 -40.11 54.78
C GLY A 634 -29.71 -39.37 54.82
N ARG A 635 -29.50 -38.37 53.95
CA ARG A 635 -28.22 -37.66 53.84
C ARG A 635 -28.34 -36.17 54.15
N GLN A 636 -27.45 -35.67 55.01
CA GLN A 636 -27.26 -34.25 55.23
C GLN A 636 -26.91 -33.54 53.91
N CYS A 637 -27.62 -32.45 53.61
CA CYS A 637 -27.40 -31.67 52.40
C CYS A 637 -26.38 -30.56 52.70
N ALA A 638 -25.24 -30.56 52.01
CA ALA A 638 -24.19 -29.55 52.14
C ALA A 638 -24.57 -28.17 51.54
N GLY A 639 -25.83 -27.95 51.17
CA GLY A 639 -26.32 -26.68 50.66
C GLY A 639 -25.93 -26.38 49.21
N TYR A 640 -25.88 -25.07 48.90
CA TYR A 640 -25.81 -24.52 47.54
C TYR A 640 -24.78 -23.40 47.41
N GLU A 641 -23.77 -23.41 48.27
CA GLU A 641 -22.63 -22.49 48.15
C GLU A 641 -21.80 -22.81 46.90
N ARG A 642 -20.97 -21.84 46.52
CA ARG A 642 -20.27 -21.83 45.23
C ARG A 642 -18.98 -21.03 45.35
N GLU A 643 -17.89 -21.58 44.85
CA GLU A 643 -16.75 -20.76 44.45
C GLU A 643 -17.17 -19.85 43.27
N THR A 644 -16.84 -18.56 43.36
CA THR A 644 -16.90 -17.64 42.23
C THR A 644 -15.72 -17.90 41.30
N VAL A 645 -16.01 -18.28 40.06
CA VAL A 645 -14.98 -18.34 39.01
C VAL A 645 -14.78 -16.91 38.49
N PHE A 646 -13.54 -16.44 38.54
CA PHE A 646 -13.13 -15.19 37.92
C PHE A 646 -12.81 -15.43 36.46
N ILE A 647 -13.29 -14.56 35.59
CA ILE A 647 -12.98 -14.55 34.15
C ILE A 647 -12.48 -13.17 33.75
N ILE A 648 -11.53 -13.16 32.82
CA ILE A 648 -10.97 -11.93 32.25
C ILE A 648 -12.01 -11.35 31.29
N GLY A 649 -12.56 -10.17 31.63
CA GLY A 649 -13.41 -9.40 30.72
C GLY A 649 -12.56 -8.52 29.82
N THR A 650 -12.85 -8.52 28.52
CA THR A 650 -12.30 -7.52 27.59
C THR A 650 -13.25 -6.33 27.47
N ILE A 651 -12.73 -5.17 27.06
CA ILE A 651 -13.53 -3.95 26.84
C ILE A 651 -14.57 -4.16 25.72
N GLN A 652 -14.32 -5.09 24.79
CA GLN A 652 -15.17 -5.37 23.63
C GLN A 652 -16.50 -6.09 23.96
N ASP A 653 -16.63 -6.70 25.15
CA ASP A 653 -17.80 -7.51 25.53
C ASP A 653 -18.91 -6.75 26.30
N GLU A 654 -18.68 -5.50 26.71
CA GLU A 654 -19.53 -4.71 27.64
C GLU A 654 -20.01 -5.50 28.90
N GLY A 655 -19.29 -6.54 29.30
CA GLY A 655 -19.65 -7.43 30.42
C GLY A 655 -20.73 -8.49 30.13
N ARG A 656 -21.03 -8.83 28.87
CA ARG A 656 -22.12 -9.77 28.48
C ARG A 656 -21.67 -11.12 27.90
N CYS A 657 -20.81 -11.85 28.62
CA CYS A 657 -20.34 -13.18 28.18
C CYS A 657 -21.46 -14.27 28.16
N SER A 658 -22.00 -14.55 26.97
CA SER A 658 -23.08 -15.53 26.76
C SER A 658 -22.59 -16.99 26.81
N SER A 659 -22.54 -17.55 28.02
CA SER A 659 -21.88 -18.83 28.35
C SER A 659 -22.56 -20.13 27.86
N HIS A 660 -23.00 -20.23 26.60
CA HIS A 660 -23.32 -21.50 25.90
C HIS A 660 -23.34 -21.31 24.37
N PRO A 661 -22.79 -22.25 23.58
CA PRO A 661 -23.01 -22.29 22.12
C PRO A 661 -24.46 -22.69 21.79
N PRO A 662 -24.97 -22.35 20.59
CA PRO A 662 -26.34 -22.68 20.18
C PRO A 662 -26.57 -24.19 20.08
N ARG A 663 -27.67 -24.68 20.65
CA ARG A 663 -28.09 -26.08 20.53
C ARG A 663 -28.88 -26.29 19.24
N VAL A 664 -28.40 -27.19 18.38
CA VAL A 664 -29.20 -27.76 17.29
C VAL A 664 -30.35 -28.56 17.90
N VAL A 665 -31.58 -28.14 17.63
CA VAL A 665 -32.80 -28.85 18.06
C VAL A 665 -33.20 -29.83 16.96
N LYS A 666 -33.13 -31.14 17.25
CA LYS A 666 -33.80 -32.16 16.43
C LYS A 666 -35.27 -32.27 16.85
N SER A 667 -36.19 -31.83 15.98
CA SER A 667 -37.62 -32.15 16.06
C SER A 667 -37.96 -33.37 15.19
N SER A 668 -39.09 -34.01 15.47
CA SER A 668 -39.39 -35.39 15.01
C SER A 668 -40.29 -35.48 13.77
N THR A 669 -39.83 -36.23 12.77
CA THR A 669 -40.59 -37.09 11.84
C THR A 669 -42.06 -36.76 11.50
N LYS A 670 -42.34 -36.53 10.20
CA LYS A 670 -43.44 -37.24 9.50
C LYS A 670 -43.37 -37.21 7.94
N ARG A 671 -43.22 -38.43 7.38
CA ARG A 671 -43.69 -38.96 6.07
C ARG A 671 -43.17 -38.41 4.71
N SER A 672 -42.90 -39.41 3.83
CA SER A 672 -42.90 -39.44 2.35
C SER A 672 -41.94 -38.51 1.56
N GLY A 673 -41.16 -39.01 0.59
CA GLY A 673 -40.95 -40.42 0.20
C GLY A 673 -40.08 -40.62 -1.07
N LYS A 674 -39.50 -41.83 -1.21
CA LYS A 674 -38.87 -42.43 -2.41
C LYS A 674 -38.17 -41.50 -3.43
N SER A 675 -36.86 -41.23 -3.25
CA SER A 675 -35.83 -41.39 -4.31
C SER A 675 -34.43 -41.05 -3.75
N SER A 676 -33.52 -42.04 -3.65
CA SER A 676 -32.09 -41.81 -3.31
C SER A 676 -31.19 -43.05 -3.40
N ARG A 677 -31.74 -44.27 -3.38
CA ARG A 677 -30.99 -45.56 -3.29
C ARG A 677 -30.25 -45.96 -4.59
N ARG A 678 -29.69 -45.00 -5.30
CA ARG A 678 -28.87 -45.16 -6.51
C ARG A 678 -27.78 -44.07 -6.63
N LYS A 679 -27.38 -43.48 -5.49
CA LYS A 679 -26.38 -42.40 -5.43
C LYS A 679 -25.50 -42.53 -4.18
N GLN A 680 -25.15 -43.77 -3.82
CA GLN A 680 -24.41 -44.09 -2.59
C GLN A 680 -23.29 -45.14 -2.82
N GLU A 681 -23.00 -45.45 -4.09
CA GLU A 681 -21.99 -46.42 -4.54
C GLU A 681 -21.01 -45.78 -5.56
N GLU A 682 -21.05 -44.45 -5.75
CA GLU A 682 -20.21 -43.67 -6.70
C GLU A 682 -19.41 -42.53 -6.02
N GLU A 683 -19.36 -42.46 -4.67
CA GLU A 683 -18.64 -41.40 -3.93
C GLU A 683 -17.47 -41.91 -3.07
N GLU A 684 -16.95 -43.12 -3.30
CA GLU A 684 -15.61 -43.51 -2.81
C GLU A 684 -14.51 -42.87 -3.68
N LYS A 685 -14.18 -41.61 -3.39
CA LYS A 685 -12.97 -40.97 -3.93
C LYS A 685 -11.73 -41.65 -3.36
N LEU A 686 -10.99 -42.34 -4.22
CA LEU A 686 -9.66 -42.91 -3.96
C LEU A 686 -8.72 -41.85 -3.37
N ALA A 687 -8.31 -42.03 -2.12
CA ALA A 687 -7.42 -41.13 -1.38
C ALA A 687 -6.21 -41.92 -0.84
N PRO A 688 -4.98 -41.66 -1.33
CA PRO A 688 -3.78 -42.31 -0.80
C PRO A 688 -3.46 -41.84 0.63
N VAL A 689 -3.00 -42.77 1.48
CA VAL A 689 -2.66 -42.55 2.90
C VAL A 689 -1.25 -43.07 3.16
N PRO A 690 -0.36 -42.34 3.85
CA PRO A 690 0.99 -42.84 4.17
C PRO A 690 0.93 -44.10 5.03
N VAL A 691 1.77 -45.08 4.69
CA VAL A 691 1.86 -46.39 5.37
C VAL A 691 2.64 -46.28 6.69
N GLU A 692 3.66 -45.43 6.71
CA GLU A 692 4.53 -45.19 7.85
C GLU A 692 4.41 -43.74 8.34
N PRO A 693 4.77 -43.44 9.60
CA PRO A 693 5.00 -42.07 10.03
C PRO A 693 6.14 -41.48 9.19
N LEU A 694 5.80 -40.51 8.35
CA LEU A 694 6.75 -39.72 7.54
C LEU A 694 7.93 -39.27 8.42
N GLN A 695 9.15 -39.27 7.88
CA GLN A 695 10.37 -38.96 8.63
C GLN A 695 10.88 -37.56 8.27
N PRO A 696 11.49 -36.76 9.17
CA PRO A 696 11.91 -35.39 8.87
C PRO A 696 13.05 -35.20 7.84
N ALA A 697 13.25 -36.08 6.87
CA ALA A 697 14.21 -35.86 5.79
C ALA A 697 13.75 -34.71 4.86
N TRP A 698 14.71 -34.04 4.21
CA TRP A 698 14.46 -32.99 3.22
C TRP A 698 14.25 -33.53 1.80
N ASP A 699 14.61 -34.80 1.61
CA ASP A 699 14.49 -35.59 0.39
C ASP A 699 13.89 -36.95 0.80
N ASP A 700 12.71 -36.91 1.42
CA ASP A 700 12.05 -38.12 1.95
C ASP A 700 11.35 -38.89 0.82
N LEU A 701 11.45 -40.21 0.87
CA LEU A 701 10.99 -41.13 -0.16
C LEU A 701 9.90 -42.02 0.44
N ILE A 702 8.68 -41.51 0.39
CA ILE A 702 7.58 -41.89 1.26
C ILE A 702 6.77 -43.05 0.66
N VAL A 703 6.18 -43.91 1.50
CA VAL A 703 5.29 -44.98 1.03
C VAL A 703 3.83 -44.60 1.26
N LEU A 704 3.08 -44.43 0.17
CA LEU A 704 1.63 -44.19 0.19
C LEU A 704 0.86 -45.46 -0.17
N SER A 705 -0.22 -45.77 0.56
CA SER A 705 -1.17 -46.84 0.24
C SER A 705 -2.48 -46.28 -0.29
N ASN A 706 -2.99 -46.85 -1.38
CA ASN A 706 -4.31 -46.54 -1.94
C ASN A 706 -5.01 -47.83 -2.37
N ALA A 707 -6.21 -48.09 -1.85
CA ALA A 707 -6.96 -49.33 -2.07
C ALA A 707 -6.16 -50.64 -1.86
N GLY A 708 -5.13 -50.62 -1.01
CA GLY A 708 -4.24 -51.77 -0.73
C GLY A 708 -2.99 -51.87 -1.59
N LYS A 709 -2.85 -51.10 -2.67
CA LYS A 709 -1.57 -50.95 -3.40
C LYS A 709 -0.67 -49.93 -2.71
N GLN A 710 0.62 -50.22 -2.59
CA GLN A 710 1.64 -49.31 -2.06
C GLN A 710 2.45 -48.67 -3.21
N TYR A 711 2.79 -47.39 -3.07
CA TYR A 711 3.57 -46.59 -4.02
C TYR A 711 4.71 -45.88 -3.27
N ARG A 712 5.93 -45.93 -3.80
CA ARG A 712 7.07 -45.13 -3.32
C ARG A 712 7.06 -43.77 -4.04
N VAL A 713 7.09 -42.68 -3.29
CA VAL A 713 6.85 -41.32 -3.80
C VAL A 713 7.90 -40.35 -3.25
N GLN A 714 8.62 -39.63 -4.12
CA GLN A 714 9.58 -38.61 -3.69
C GLN A 714 8.87 -37.29 -3.35
N LEU A 715 9.35 -36.57 -2.33
CA LEU A 715 8.85 -35.23 -1.97
C LEU A 715 9.63 -34.11 -2.67
N ALA A 716 8.94 -33.31 -3.49
CA ALA A 716 9.47 -32.11 -4.13
C ALA A 716 8.65 -30.87 -3.72
N ALA A 717 9.25 -29.69 -3.82
CA ALA A 717 8.59 -28.41 -3.55
C ALA A 717 9.18 -27.30 -4.41
N LEU A 718 8.34 -26.32 -4.78
CA LEU A 718 8.72 -25.24 -5.70
C LEU A 718 7.93 -23.95 -5.42
N GLN A 719 8.63 -22.82 -5.30
CA GLN A 719 7.99 -21.51 -5.28
C GLN A 719 7.43 -21.15 -6.66
N THR A 720 6.15 -20.80 -6.76
CA THR A 720 5.54 -20.35 -8.03
C THR A 720 4.28 -19.54 -7.81
N SER A 721 3.88 -18.71 -8.79
CA SER A 721 2.59 -18.03 -8.76
C SER A 721 1.46 -19.04 -9.01
N LEU A 722 0.67 -19.36 -7.99
CA LEU A 722 -0.43 -20.33 -8.08
C LEU A 722 -1.53 -19.88 -9.07
N GLN A 723 -1.64 -18.57 -9.33
CA GLN A 723 -2.51 -18.03 -10.39
C GLN A 723 -1.95 -18.27 -11.81
N GLY A 724 -0.63 -18.44 -11.95
CA GLY A 724 0.04 -18.77 -13.21
C GLY A 724 0.08 -20.27 -13.54
N VAL A 725 -0.40 -21.14 -12.65
CA VAL A 725 -0.42 -22.60 -12.84
C VAL A 725 -1.58 -22.99 -13.76
N ILE A 726 -1.35 -22.95 -15.07
CA ILE A 726 -2.34 -23.29 -16.09
C ILE A 726 -2.55 -24.80 -16.11
N ARG A 727 -3.80 -25.26 -16.08
CA ARG A 727 -4.17 -26.68 -16.10
C ARG A 727 -4.89 -27.05 -17.40
N GLY A 728 -4.36 -28.02 -18.13
CA GLY A 728 -5.05 -28.64 -19.25
C GLY A 728 -6.20 -29.52 -18.75
N LYS A 729 -7.41 -29.32 -19.29
CA LYS A 729 -8.52 -30.27 -19.12
C LYS A 729 -8.40 -31.40 -20.12
N ASP A 730 -8.62 -32.62 -19.64
CA ASP A 730 -8.98 -33.76 -20.47
C ASP A 730 -10.52 -33.85 -20.54
N GLU A 731 -11.10 -34.30 -21.65
CA GLU A 731 -12.56 -34.31 -21.84
C GLU A 731 -13.24 -35.53 -21.20
N GLY A 732 -12.47 -36.48 -20.64
CA GLY A 732 -12.99 -37.76 -20.13
C GLY A 732 -13.30 -37.85 -18.63
N ASP A 733 -12.54 -37.19 -17.75
CA ASP A 733 -12.61 -37.42 -16.29
C ASP A 733 -12.30 -36.15 -15.48
N SER A 734 -13.23 -35.77 -14.59
CA SER A 734 -13.10 -34.59 -13.71
C SER A 734 -12.00 -34.68 -12.63
N SER A 735 -11.27 -35.79 -12.54
CA SER A 735 -10.30 -36.09 -11.47
C SER A 735 -8.82 -36.18 -11.91
N LYS A 736 -8.52 -36.03 -13.21
CA LYS A 736 -7.16 -36.12 -13.76
C LYS A 736 -6.80 -34.85 -14.55
N PHE A 737 -5.62 -34.28 -14.30
CA PHE A 737 -5.05 -33.21 -15.13
C PHE A 737 -3.97 -33.79 -16.06
N ALA A 738 -4.17 -33.63 -17.37
CA ALA A 738 -3.27 -34.17 -18.38
C ALA A 738 -1.97 -33.36 -18.54
N LEU A 739 -2.04 -32.03 -18.40
CA LEU A 739 -0.87 -31.15 -18.34
C LEU A 739 -1.05 -30.07 -17.27
N ILE A 740 0.05 -29.71 -16.64
CA ILE A 740 0.23 -28.47 -15.88
C ILE A 740 1.31 -27.65 -16.59
N SER A 741 1.14 -26.33 -16.66
CA SER A 741 2.19 -25.39 -17.06
C SER A 741 2.47 -24.38 -15.95
N PHE A 742 3.71 -23.92 -15.86
CA PHE A 742 4.18 -22.92 -14.91
C PHE A 742 4.60 -21.64 -15.62
N PRO A 743 4.60 -20.49 -14.94
CA PRO A 743 5.45 -19.37 -15.35
C PRO A 743 6.93 -19.80 -15.35
N PRO A 744 7.84 -19.06 -16.01
CA PRO A 744 9.28 -19.25 -15.86
C PRO A 744 9.67 -19.27 -14.38
N TYR A 745 10.55 -20.19 -13.99
CA TYR A 745 11.06 -20.21 -12.63
C TYR A 745 12.04 -19.05 -12.41
N GLU A 746 11.81 -18.29 -11.35
CA GLU A 746 12.70 -17.24 -10.86
C GLU A 746 12.94 -17.49 -9.36
N PRO A 747 14.21 -17.69 -8.93
CA PRO A 747 14.53 -17.79 -7.50
C PRO A 747 14.06 -16.53 -6.77
N SER A 748 13.38 -16.68 -5.64
CA SER A 748 12.87 -15.54 -4.89
C SER A 748 13.99 -14.65 -4.34
N ASN A 749 13.73 -13.34 -4.30
CA ASN A 749 14.61 -12.40 -3.59
C ASN A 749 14.09 -12.26 -2.16
N PRO A 750 14.82 -12.74 -1.13
CA PRO A 750 14.35 -12.68 0.25
C PRO A 750 14.31 -11.22 0.70
N GLN A 751 13.16 -10.79 1.22
CA GLN A 751 12.96 -9.41 1.63
C GLN A 751 13.66 -9.14 2.97
N PRO A 752 14.39 -8.02 3.12
CA PRO A 752 15.19 -7.74 4.32
C PRO A 752 14.36 -7.35 5.56
N PHE A 753 13.04 -7.24 5.43
CA PHE A 753 12.13 -6.88 6.52
C PHE A 753 10.91 -7.81 6.53
N LEU A 754 10.57 -8.33 7.70
CA LEU A 754 9.33 -9.08 7.94
C LEU A 754 8.30 -8.15 8.61
N ARG A 755 7.08 -8.16 8.09
CA ARG A 755 5.87 -7.59 8.69
C ARG A 755 5.05 -8.71 9.34
N ASP A 756 4.14 -8.35 10.25
CA ASP A 756 3.22 -9.33 10.86
C ASP A 756 2.31 -10.01 9.82
N ASP A 757 2.08 -9.35 8.67
CA ASP A 757 1.22 -9.83 7.58
C ASP A 757 1.94 -10.72 6.54
N ASP A 758 3.28 -10.74 6.51
CA ASP A 758 4.07 -11.41 5.46
C ASP A 758 4.04 -12.96 5.55
N PHE A 759 3.29 -13.50 6.51
CA PHE A 759 3.07 -14.94 6.72
C PHE A 759 1.84 -15.50 5.97
N ASP A 760 1.12 -14.68 5.20
CA ASP A 760 0.09 -15.16 4.28
C ASP A 760 0.72 -15.84 3.06
N LEU A 761 0.72 -17.17 3.07
CA LEU A 761 1.26 -18.04 2.03
C LEU A 761 0.17 -18.98 1.56
N ARG A 762 -0.11 -18.96 0.25
CA ARG A 762 -1.06 -19.87 -0.40
C ARG A 762 -0.33 -21.13 -0.83
N SER A 763 -1.01 -22.29 -0.79
CA SER A 763 -0.34 -23.56 -1.09
C SER A 763 -1.23 -24.58 -1.81
N GLN A 764 -0.59 -25.48 -2.55
CA GLN A 764 -1.26 -26.61 -3.20
C GLN A 764 -0.40 -27.87 -3.13
N CYS A 765 -1.05 -29.02 -2.91
CA CYS A 765 -0.41 -30.34 -2.93
C CYS A 765 -0.92 -31.18 -4.11
N LEU A 766 0.00 -31.55 -4.99
CA LEU A 766 -0.22 -32.34 -6.20
C LEU A 766 0.53 -33.68 -6.09
N VAL A 767 -0.06 -34.78 -6.56
CA VAL A 767 0.63 -36.07 -6.63
C VAL A 767 0.50 -36.69 -8.02
N HIS A 768 1.64 -37.15 -8.55
CA HIS A 768 1.72 -38.10 -9.65
C HIS A 768 1.99 -39.48 -9.06
N LEU A 769 1.06 -40.42 -9.27
CA LEU A 769 1.27 -41.85 -9.05
C LEU A 769 1.36 -42.54 -10.41
N ARG A 770 2.37 -43.38 -10.60
CA ARG A 770 2.41 -44.28 -11.76
C ARG A 770 1.32 -45.33 -11.62
N ASP A 771 0.44 -45.46 -12.61
CA ASP A 771 -0.57 -46.54 -12.63
C ASP A 771 0.15 -47.85 -13.04
N ASP A 772 0.68 -48.58 -12.06
CA ASP A 772 1.28 -49.91 -12.29
C ASP A 772 0.19 -50.90 -12.76
N GLY A 773 0.10 -51.08 -14.09
CA GLY A 773 -0.87 -51.96 -14.74
C GLY A 773 -0.72 -53.41 -14.28
N GLY A 774 -1.84 -54.07 -14.00
CA GLY A 774 -1.82 -55.45 -13.49
C GLY A 774 -1.50 -56.46 -14.59
N GLY A 775 -0.35 -57.12 -14.49
CA GLY A 775 0.07 -58.25 -15.33
C GLY A 775 1.41 -58.81 -14.85
N ASP A 776 1.55 -60.13 -14.83
CA ASP A 776 2.71 -60.81 -14.26
C ASP A 776 4.02 -60.54 -15.04
N SER A 777 5.03 -59.98 -14.36
CA SER A 777 6.43 -60.07 -14.76
C SER A 777 7.34 -60.05 -13.53
N MET A 778 7.61 -61.25 -12.99
CA MET A 778 8.58 -61.47 -11.92
C MET A 778 9.98 -61.59 -12.53
N GLU A 779 10.59 -60.45 -12.88
CA GLU A 779 12.04 -60.38 -13.13
C GLU A 779 12.67 -59.37 -12.16
N THR A 780 13.61 -59.87 -11.37
CA THR A 780 14.35 -59.11 -10.35
C THR A 780 15.62 -58.52 -10.97
N ASP A 781 15.74 -57.20 -10.97
CA ASP A 781 17.03 -56.53 -11.04
C ASP A 781 17.20 -55.69 -9.77
N GLU A 782 18.04 -56.16 -8.84
CA GLU A 782 18.22 -55.56 -7.51
C GLU A 782 19.09 -54.28 -7.53
N THR A 783 19.41 -53.74 -8.71
CA THR A 783 20.38 -52.64 -8.85
C THR A 783 19.79 -51.24 -8.95
N ASP A 784 18.54 -51.05 -9.42
CA ASP A 784 17.89 -49.73 -9.43
C ASP A 784 16.95 -49.52 -8.25
N THR A 785 17.52 -49.06 -7.13
CA THR A 785 16.79 -48.62 -5.95
C THR A 785 16.45 -47.12 -5.96
N ARG A 786 16.62 -46.41 -7.09
CA ARG A 786 16.51 -44.94 -7.17
C ARG A 786 15.40 -44.44 -8.11
N CYS A 787 14.96 -45.22 -9.10
CA CYS A 787 13.95 -44.78 -10.07
C CYS A 787 12.51 -44.83 -9.51
N THR A 788 12.15 -43.89 -8.63
CA THR A 788 10.76 -43.66 -8.23
C THR A 788 10.08 -42.63 -9.12
N ASP A 789 9.32 -43.10 -10.12
CA ASP A 789 8.54 -42.22 -11.02
C ASP A 789 7.44 -41.42 -10.31
N SER A 790 6.97 -41.85 -9.14
CA SER A 790 5.89 -41.16 -8.42
C SER A 790 6.44 -40.01 -7.58
N ILE A 791 5.80 -38.84 -7.67
CA ILE A 791 6.25 -37.60 -7.02
C ILE A 791 5.07 -36.93 -6.31
N CYS A 792 5.34 -36.38 -5.12
CA CYS A 792 4.46 -35.48 -4.37
C CYS A 792 5.07 -34.08 -4.40
N LEU A 793 4.32 -33.11 -4.92
CA LEU A 793 4.76 -31.76 -5.22
C LEU A 793 3.98 -30.75 -4.39
N PHE A 794 4.71 -29.97 -3.58
CA PHE A 794 4.18 -28.82 -2.85
C PHE A 794 4.49 -27.53 -3.62
N LEU A 795 3.45 -26.89 -4.16
CA LEU A 795 3.52 -25.56 -4.75
C LEU A 795 3.15 -24.51 -3.71
N TYR A 796 3.86 -23.38 -3.69
CA TYR A 796 3.56 -22.29 -2.77
C TYR A 796 3.79 -20.90 -3.38
N GLN A 797 2.98 -19.94 -2.93
CA GLN A 797 3.05 -18.54 -3.32
C GLN A 797 3.05 -17.64 -2.08
N HIS A 798 4.03 -16.75 -1.99
CA HIS A 798 4.02 -15.62 -1.06
C HIS A 798 2.95 -14.60 -1.47
N ASN A 799 2.18 -14.09 -0.51
CA ASN A 799 1.19 -13.07 -0.82
C ASN A 799 1.80 -11.66 -0.80
N ASP A 800 2.44 -11.27 -1.90
CA ASP A 800 2.97 -9.92 -2.12
C ASP A 800 1.89 -8.80 -2.06
N SER A 801 0.60 -9.14 -1.95
CA SER A 801 -0.50 -8.17 -1.86
C SER A 801 -0.42 -7.24 -0.63
N VAL A 802 0.38 -7.57 0.39
CA VAL A 802 0.58 -6.71 1.58
C VAL A 802 1.86 -5.86 1.49
N MET A 803 2.46 -5.72 0.29
CA MET A 803 3.67 -4.93 0.08
C MET A 803 3.54 -3.42 0.41
N PHE A 804 2.32 -2.90 0.60
CA PHE A 804 2.06 -1.46 0.84
C PHE A 804 1.76 -1.06 2.30
N SER A 805 2.36 -1.72 3.29
CA SER A 805 2.39 -1.21 4.68
C SER A 805 3.54 -0.22 4.89
N ASN A 806 3.21 1.07 5.06
CA ASN A 806 4.15 2.19 4.93
C ASN A 806 4.90 2.55 6.23
N GLN A 807 5.27 1.56 7.04
CA GLN A 807 6.06 1.73 8.26
C GLN A 807 7.21 0.73 8.35
N ALA A 808 8.37 1.20 8.82
CA ALA A 808 9.51 0.36 9.14
C ALA A 808 9.41 -0.14 10.59
N PRO A 809 9.62 -1.44 10.87
CA PRO A 809 9.22 -2.08 12.13
C PRO A 809 9.99 -1.63 13.39
N TRP A 810 11.01 -0.76 13.25
CA TRP A 810 11.79 -0.19 14.36
C TRP A 810 11.18 1.07 15.01
N ARG A 811 10.01 1.55 14.56
CA ARG A 811 9.38 2.78 15.10
C ARG A 811 8.15 2.58 16.00
N ASP A 812 7.59 1.37 16.12
CA ASP A 812 6.46 1.09 17.02
C ASP A 812 6.84 0.07 18.12
N PRO A 813 6.99 0.50 19.40
CA PRO A 813 7.26 -0.38 20.52
C PRO A 813 6.10 -1.32 20.91
N SER A 814 4.87 -1.07 20.45
CA SER A 814 3.69 -1.88 20.76
C SER A 814 3.58 -3.12 19.85
N ILE A 815 3.96 -2.99 18.58
CA ILE A 815 4.04 -4.11 17.62
C ILE A 815 5.09 -5.13 18.10
N GLN A 816 6.26 -4.68 18.54
CA GLN A 816 7.35 -5.54 19.03
C GLN A 816 7.08 -6.25 20.38
N ALA A 817 5.83 -6.29 20.86
CA ALA A 817 5.44 -6.92 22.12
C ALA A 817 4.87 -8.36 21.99
N ASN A 818 4.27 -8.73 20.84
CA ASN A 818 3.34 -9.87 20.79
C ASN A 818 3.78 -11.12 20.00
N ALA A 819 4.41 -10.97 18.82
CA ALA A 819 4.52 -12.04 17.81
C ALA A 819 5.02 -13.41 18.35
N VAL A 820 6.16 -13.44 19.05
CA VAL A 820 6.80 -14.70 19.49
C VAL A 820 6.31 -15.17 20.87
N ARG A 821 5.81 -14.26 21.73
CA ARG A 821 5.51 -14.58 23.15
C ARG A 821 4.21 -15.34 23.38
N GLN A 822 3.24 -15.28 22.47
CA GLN A 822 1.98 -16.03 22.59
C GLN A 822 2.06 -17.46 22.01
N ALA A 823 2.97 -17.70 21.05
CA ALA A 823 3.07 -18.94 20.29
C ALA A 823 3.84 -20.06 21.03
N GLY A 824 3.62 -20.24 22.34
CA GLY A 824 4.37 -21.23 23.14
C GLY A 824 4.26 -22.68 22.62
N PRO A 825 5.22 -23.58 22.95
CA PRO A 825 5.36 -24.90 22.33
C PRO A 825 4.09 -25.76 22.24
N ALA A 826 3.15 -25.56 23.18
CA ALA A 826 1.81 -26.16 23.18
C ALA A 826 1.03 -26.05 21.84
N ASN A 827 1.31 -25.03 21.01
CA ASN A 827 0.63 -24.81 19.73
C ASN A 827 1.29 -25.51 18.52
N PHE A 828 2.44 -26.17 18.70
CA PHE A 828 3.10 -26.98 17.67
C PHE A 828 2.77 -28.48 17.82
N ARG A 829 1.73 -28.81 18.59
CA ARG A 829 1.51 -30.16 19.12
C ARG A 829 0.74 -31.14 18.21
N THR A 830 0.54 -30.86 16.92
CA THR A 830 -0.35 -31.65 16.06
C THR A 830 0.02 -31.66 14.54
N PHE A 831 0.44 -32.82 13.99
CA PHE A 831 0.83 -33.23 12.60
C PHE A 831 -0.34 -33.43 11.57
N PRO A 832 -0.27 -33.44 10.22
CA PRO A 832 0.85 -33.54 9.27
C PRO A 832 1.52 -32.19 9.04
N ASN A 833 2.48 -31.88 9.89
CA ASN A 833 3.18 -30.60 9.94
C ASN A 833 4.69 -30.79 9.68
N HIS A 834 5.02 -31.65 8.73
CA HIS A 834 6.25 -31.56 7.94
C HIS A 834 5.94 -32.07 6.52
N HIS A 835 6.62 -31.67 5.46
CA HIS A 835 8.03 -31.25 5.42
C HIS A 835 8.23 -29.77 5.12
N PHE A 836 7.27 -29.14 4.43
CA PHE A 836 7.49 -27.82 3.86
C PHE A 836 7.16 -26.66 4.82
N PHE A 837 5.90 -26.56 5.26
CA PHE A 837 5.40 -25.40 6.03
C PHE A 837 6.21 -25.04 7.29
N VAL A 838 6.50 -26.01 8.16
CA VAL A 838 7.14 -25.73 9.47
C VAL A 838 8.54 -25.13 9.36
N ARG A 839 9.21 -25.30 8.21
CA ARG A 839 10.60 -24.88 8.02
C ARG A 839 10.76 -23.62 7.15
N ALA A 840 9.66 -23.02 6.70
CA ALA A 840 9.66 -21.79 5.92
C ALA A 840 8.73 -20.72 6.53
N TYR A 841 7.41 -20.92 6.53
CA TYR A 841 6.41 -19.90 6.91
C TYR A 841 5.17 -20.54 7.54
N ARG A 842 4.49 -19.82 8.46
CA ARG A 842 3.29 -20.37 9.11
C ARG A 842 2.22 -19.35 9.48
N HIS A 843 1.11 -19.39 8.75
CA HIS A 843 -0.21 -19.47 9.37
C HIS A 843 -1.19 -20.36 8.56
N ASN A 844 -2.33 -20.67 9.17
CA ASN A 844 -3.53 -21.27 8.55
C ASN A 844 -3.41 -22.65 7.87
N ALA A 845 -3.67 -23.72 8.63
CA ALA A 845 -4.13 -25.01 8.08
C ALA A 845 -5.07 -25.72 9.07
N VAL A 846 -6.15 -26.35 8.60
CA VAL A 846 -7.19 -26.97 9.44
C VAL A 846 -7.53 -28.40 9.01
N LYS A 847 -7.57 -29.30 10.00
CA LYS A 847 -8.04 -30.71 9.94
C LYS A 847 -7.25 -31.71 9.08
N TRP A 848 -6.14 -32.18 9.65
CA TRP A 848 -5.74 -33.61 9.61
C TRP A 848 -5.31 -34.05 11.04
N LEU A 849 -5.10 -35.35 11.30
CA LEU A 849 -4.97 -35.96 12.65
C LEU A 849 -3.53 -36.32 13.05
N SER A 850 -3.18 -36.12 14.33
CA SER A 850 -2.08 -35.15 14.52
C SER A 850 -1.17 -35.24 15.78
N THR A 851 0.14 -35.43 15.59
CA THR A 851 1.27 -35.61 16.55
C THR A 851 2.09 -34.33 16.91
N PRO A 852 2.72 -34.20 18.10
CA PRO A 852 3.53 -33.01 18.48
C PRO A 852 4.94 -32.84 17.90
N TRP A 853 5.35 -31.60 17.59
CA TRP A 853 6.75 -31.25 17.23
C TRP A 853 7.77 -31.65 18.30
N GLU A 854 7.42 -31.54 19.59
CA GLU A 854 8.30 -31.98 20.69
C GLU A 854 8.31 -33.51 20.88
N LEU A 855 7.45 -34.25 20.17
CA LEU A 855 7.44 -35.72 20.11
C LEU A 855 7.78 -36.27 18.71
N HIS A 856 8.06 -35.41 17.73
CA HIS A 856 8.56 -35.84 16.43
C HIS A 856 10.03 -36.29 16.57
N PRO A 857 10.47 -37.30 15.80
CA PRO A 857 11.88 -37.47 15.48
C PRO A 857 12.45 -36.14 14.96
N LYS A 858 13.75 -35.89 15.16
CA LYS A 858 14.42 -34.67 14.68
C LYS A 858 15.76 -35.01 14.06
N SER A 859 15.92 -34.64 12.79
CA SER A 859 17.16 -34.73 12.03
C SER A 859 18.24 -33.82 12.62
N ALA A 860 19.47 -33.89 12.10
CA ALA A 860 20.51 -32.91 12.41
C ALA A 860 20.04 -31.48 12.09
N PHE A 861 19.36 -31.29 10.95
CA PHE A 861 18.85 -29.98 10.51
C PHE A 861 17.78 -29.42 11.45
N ASP A 862 16.81 -30.23 11.89
CA ASP A 862 15.73 -29.74 12.77
C ASP A 862 16.27 -29.20 14.10
N ARG A 863 17.33 -29.84 14.61
CA ARG A 863 18.01 -29.39 15.83
C ARG A 863 18.81 -28.11 15.61
N LEU A 864 19.33 -27.89 14.40
CA LEU A 864 19.93 -26.59 14.02
C LEU A 864 18.85 -25.51 13.96
N LEU A 865 17.70 -25.79 13.33
CA LEU A 865 16.56 -24.87 13.24
C LEU A 865 16.01 -24.48 14.62
N ASP A 866 15.84 -25.46 15.52
CA ASP A 866 15.45 -25.23 16.92
C ASP A 866 16.41 -24.26 17.66
N ILE A 867 17.67 -24.10 17.20
CA ILE A 867 18.67 -23.20 17.77
C ILE A 867 18.70 -21.86 17.03
N ILE A 868 18.78 -21.84 15.69
CA ILE A 868 18.93 -20.58 14.94
C ILE A 868 17.67 -19.71 14.98
N VAL A 869 16.49 -20.27 15.29
CA VAL A 869 15.24 -19.52 15.50
C VAL A 869 15.32 -18.46 16.62
N PHE A 870 16.30 -18.57 17.53
CA PHE A 870 16.54 -17.56 18.56
C PHE A 870 17.32 -16.32 18.04
N LEU A 871 18.03 -16.41 16.91
CA LEU A 871 18.88 -15.33 16.38
C LEU A 871 18.12 -14.01 16.11
N PRO A 872 16.93 -13.98 15.47
CA PRO A 872 16.18 -12.74 15.25
C PRO A 872 15.83 -12.01 16.55
N THR A 873 15.58 -12.76 17.64
CA THR A 873 15.32 -12.16 18.97
C THR A 873 16.57 -11.57 19.59
N LEU A 874 17.77 -12.08 19.28
CA LEU A 874 19.03 -11.49 19.71
C LEU A 874 19.39 -10.26 18.87
N PHE A 875 19.22 -10.30 17.55
CA PHE A 875 19.45 -9.16 16.66
C PHE A 875 18.51 -7.98 16.99
N ALA A 876 17.20 -8.23 17.14
CA ALA A 876 16.24 -7.18 17.55
C ALA A 876 16.53 -6.58 18.94
N ARG A 877 17.30 -7.26 19.80
CA ARG A 877 17.83 -6.68 21.04
C ARG A 877 19.09 -5.85 20.80
N ALA A 878 19.96 -6.27 19.88
CA ALA A 878 21.18 -5.57 19.49
C ALA A 878 20.87 -4.23 18.79
N ASP A 879 19.85 -4.20 17.92
CA ASP A 879 19.38 -2.99 17.24
C ASP A 879 18.81 -1.94 18.21
N ARG A 880 18.31 -2.36 19.38
CA ARG A 880 17.91 -1.48 20.49
C ARG A 880 19.08 -1.03 21.38
N ILE A 881 20.30 -1.49 21.13
CA ILE A 881 21.49 -1.22 21.95
C ILE A 881 22.55 -0.43 21.17
N PHE A 882 22.78 -0.74 19.89
CA PHE A 882 23.82 -0.09 19.09
C PHE A 882 23.60 1.42 18.81
N PRO A 883 22.37 1.93 18.56
CA PRO A 883 22.15 3.34 18.21
C PRO A 883 22.20 4.33 19.38
N HIS A 884 22.22 3.87 20.63
CA HIS A 884 22.24 4.75 21.81
C HIS A 884 23.64 5.29 22.10
N ASP A 885 23.73 6.45 22.75
CA ASP A 885 25.00 7.00 23.23
C ASP A 885 25.74 6.01 24.17
N PRO A 886 27.09 6.02 24.20
CA PRO A 886 27.86 5.17 25.09
C PRO A 886 27.71 5.65 26.54
N THR A 887 26.66 5.14 27.18
CA THR A 887 26.30 5.34 28.59
C THR A 887 26.62 4.07 29.39
N LEU A 888 26.71 4.19 30.72
CA LEU A 888 26.87 3.00 31.58
C LEU A 888 25.69 2.02 31.42
N GLN A 889 24.48 2.54 31.18
CA GLN A 889 23.29 1.72 30.93
C GLN A 889 23.41 0.93 29.61
N ARG A 890 23.85 1.56 28.51
CA ARG A 890 24.10 0.86 27.23
C ARG A 890 25.12 -0.27 27.40
N ARG A 891 26.22 -0.02 28.13
CA ARG A 891 27.25 -1.03 28.44
C ARG A 891 26.68 -2.23 29.19
N LEU A 892 25.85 -2.01 30.22
CA LEU A 892 25.21 -3.09 30.98
C LEU A 892 24.21 -3.90 30.13
N MET A 893 23.42 -3.23 29.28
CA MET A 893 22.50 -3.91 28.34
C MET A 893 23.26 -4.76 27.31
N ALA A 894 24.41 -4.30 26.83
CA ALA A 894 25.28 -5.06 25.93
C ALA A 894 25.93 -6.28 26.61
N GLN A 895 26.32 -6.18 27.89
CA GLN A 895 26.85 -7.31 28.67
C GLN A 895 25.79 -8.41 28.87
N ASP A 896 24.54 -8.05 29.18
CA ASP A 896 23.45 -9.04 29.27
C ASP A 896 23.16 -9.70 27.91
N LEU A 897 23.13 -8.92 26.81
CA LEU A 897 22.93 -9.51 25.49
C LEU A 897 24.09 -10.45 25.10
N LEU A 898 25.35 -10.08 25.37
CA LEU A 898 26.51 -10.93 25.16
C LEU A 898 26.40 -12.26 25.95
N ALA A 899 25.90 -12.23 27.19
CA ALA A 899 25.63 -13.44 27.97
C ALA A 899 24.65 -14.39 27.27
N ASN A 900 23.61 -13.84 26.66
CA ASN A 900 22.62 -14.60 25.88
C ASN A 900 23.22 -15.15 24.58
N CYS A 901 24.00 -14.33 23.84
CA CYS A 901 24.71 -14.77 22.63
C CYS A 901 25.67 -15.93 22.92
N LEU A 902 26.53 -15.82 23.93
CA LEU A 902 27.46 -16.90 24.31
C LEU A 902 26.74 -18.16 24.83
N SER A 903 25.47 -18.05 25.25
CA SER A 903 24.65 -19.21 25.59
C SER A 903 24.04 -19.88 24.36
N LEU A 904 23.78 -19.14 23.28
CA LEU A 904 23.34 -19.70 22.00
C LEU A 904 24.53 -20.28 21.21
N GLU A 905 25.69 -19.63 21.25
CA GLU A 905 26.93 -20.14 20.64
C GLU A 905 27.29 -21.51 21.21
N ARG A 906 27.25 -21.71 22.54
CA ARG A 906 27.48 -23.03 23.15
C ARG A 906 26.48 -24.10 22.70
N GLN A 907 25.27 -23.73 22.29
CA GLN A 907 24.29 -24.68 21.73
C GLN A 907 24.64 -25.03 20.28
N LEU A 908 25.08 -24.05 19.47
CA LEU A 908 25.59 -24.27 18.12
C LEU A 908 26.87 -25.13 18.12
N ASP A 909 27.83 -24.83 19.00
CA ASP A 909 29.08 -25.60 19.15
C ASP A 909 28.80 -27.05 19.62
N ALA A 910 27.90 -27.22 20.60
CA ALA A 910 27.50 -28.54 21.08
C ALA A 910 26.74 -29.35 20.01
N TRP A 911 25.86 -28.68 19.24
CA TRP A 911 25.17 -29.29 18.10
C TRP A 911 26.16 -29.72 17.01
N HIS A 912 27.10 -28.86 16.61
CA HIS A 912 28.09 -29.16 15.58
C HIS A 912 28.95 -30.37 15.96
N SER A 913 29.33 -30.46 17.25
CA SER A 913 30.06 -31.59 17.82
C SER A 913 29.29 -32.93 17.78
N THR A 914 27.98 -32.92 17.55
CA THR A 914 27.17 -34.14 17.33
C THR A 914 26.98 -34.50 15.85
N VAL A 915 27.35 -33.61 14.92
CA VAL A 915 27.22 -33.82 13.47
C VAL A 915 28.59 -34.13 12.85
N ASP A 916 29.63 -33.37 13.20
CA ASP A 916 31.03 -33.70 12.90
C ASP A 916 31.84 -33.88 14.21
N PRO A 917 31.96 -35.12 14.73
CA PRO A 917 32.77 -35.41 15.91
C PRO A 917 34.28 -35.19 15.75
N GLY A 918 34.79 -35.11 14.51
CA GLY A 918 36.20 -34.85 14.22
C GLY A 918 36.59 -33.37 14.33
N SER A 919 35.61 -32.48 14.19
CA SER A 919 35.78 -31.01 14.15
C SER A 919 36.10 -30.32 15.49
N SER A 920 36.36 -31.07 16.56
CA SER A 920 36.32 -30.60 17.95
C SER A 920 37.00 -29.24 18.19
N ALA A 921 36.25 -28.29 18.74
CA ALA A 921 36.64 -26.88 18.82
C ALA A 921 37.91 -26.64 19.66
N GLY A 922 39.06 -26.53 18.98
CA GLY A 922 40.36 -26.23 19.60
C GLY A 922 41.58 -26.50 18.72
N SER A 923 41.49 -27.42 17.75
CA SER A 923 42.55 -27.68 16.78
C SER A 923 42.44 -26.76 15.55
N ASN A 924 43.59 -26.25 15.08
CA ASN A 924 43.68 -25.44 13.87
C ASN A 924 43.72 -26.35 12.63
N PRO A 925 42.78 -26.25 11.67
CA PRO A 925 42.79 -27.09 10.46
C PRO A 925 43.98 -26.78 9.52
N TRP A 926 44.56 -25.58 9.62
CA TRP A 926 45.59 -25.08 8.72
C TRP A 926 46.96 -25.02 9.42
N GLY A 927 47.53 -26.21 9.69
CA GLY A 927 48.88 -26.38 10.23
C GLY A 927 49.59 -27.55 9.57
N GLY A 928 50.56 -27.27 8.69
CA GLY A 928 51.28 -28.31 7.93
C GLY A 928 52.10 -29.23 8.83
N GLY A 929 51.69 -30.50 8.93
CA GLY A 929 52.37 -31.55 9.68
C GLY A 929 52.03 -32.94 9.11
N ALA A 930 52.98 -33.87 9.14
CA ALA A 930 52.83 -35.19 8.52
C ALA A 930 51.85 -36.09 9.30
N ALA A 931 51.20 -37.02 8.58
CA ALA A 931 50.08 -37.80 9.07
C ALA A 931 50.42 -38.77 10.21
N SER A 932 49.43 -39.00 11.09
CA SER A 932 49.29 -40.23 11.88
C SER A 932 47.84 -40.71 11.83
N SER A 933 47.64 -42.01 11.67
CA SER A 933 46.38 -42.58 11.19
C SER A 933 45.45 -43.06 12.32
N THR A 934 44.33 -42.36 12.51
CA THR A 934 43.07 -42.93 13.04
C THR A 934 41.90 -42.24 12.35
N SER A 935 40.98 -43.00 11.77
CA SER A 935 39.91 -42.48 10.92
C SER A 935 38.80 -41.79 11.72
N SER A 936 38.79 -40.45 11.70
CA SER A 936 37.60 -39.65 11.97
C SER A 936 37.14 -39.06 10.63
N SER A 937 36.04 -39.59 10.08
CA SER A 937 35.42 -39.04 8.87
C SER A 937 34.72 -37.72 9.22
N SER A 938 35.24 -36.60 8.69
CA SER A 938 34.45 -35.37 8.61
C SER A 938 33.27 -35.58 7.65
N ILE A 939 32.18 -34.84 7.85
CA ILE A 939 30.96 -34.92 7.04
C ILE A 939 31.13 -34.37 5.62
N PHE A 940 32.26 -33.71 5.35
CA PHE A 940 32.64 -33.19 4.03
C PHE A 940 34.13 -33.36 3.75
N TRP A 941 34.48 -33.30 2.47
CA TRP A 941 35.85 -33.32 1.98
C TRP A 941 36.00 -32.41 0.75
N ILE A 942 37.22 -31.95 0.48
CA ILE A 942 37.51 -31.21 -0.75
C ILE A 942 37.49 -32.19 -1.93
N GLN A 943 36.82 -31.80 -3.01
CA GLN A 943 36.79 -32.57 -4.25
C GLN A 943 38.12 -32.40 -5.00
N ASP A 944 38.72 -33.49 -5.49
CA ASP A 944 39.94 -33.42 -6.31
C ASP A 944 39.69 -32.55 -7.56
N PRO A 945 40.50 -31.49 -7.80
CA PRO A 945 40.27 -30.57 -8.92
C PRO A 945 40.58 -31.26 -10.26
N ASP A 946 39.76 -30.97 -11.28
CA ASP A 946 39.94 -31.51 -12.62
C ASP A 946 41.30 -31.04 -13.22
N PRO A 947 42.24 -31.95 -13.52
CA PRO A 947 43.57 -31.61 -14.01
C PRO A 947 43.59 -31.03 -15.43
N SER A 948 42.45 -30.95 -16.12
CA SER A 948 42.30 -30.28 -17.40
C SER A 948 41.91 -28.79 -17.28
N SER A 949 41.63 -28.29 -16.08
CA SER A 949 41.15 -26.92 -15.85
C SER A 949 42.25 -25.92 -15.48
N GLU A 950 42.25 -24.73 -16.09
CA GLU A 950 43.13 -23.60 -15.70
C GLU A 950 42.61 -22.87 -14.44
N ALA A 951 42.33 -23.64 -13.38
CA ALA A 951 41.55 -23.21 -12.20
C ALA A 951 42.31 -22.31 -11.20
N GLN A 952 43.14 -21.36 -11.66
CA GLN A 952 43.81 -20.36 -10.82
C GLN A 952 43.16 -18.97 -10.82
N GLN A 953 42.04 -18.77 -11.53
CA GLN A 953 41.35 -17.47 -11.64
C GLN A 953 39.86 -17.50 -11.24
N ILE A 954 39.34 -18.65 -10.78
CA ILE A 954 37.93 -18.81 -10.39
C ILE A 954 37.85 -18.91 -8.84
N PRO A 955 37.07 -18.05 -8.16
CA PRO A 955 36.82 -18.19 -6.73
C PRO A 955 36.20 -19.54 -6.38
N PHE A 956 36.56 -20.08 -5.21
CA PHE A 956 35.98 -21.30 -4.63
C PHE A 956 36.18 -22.58 -5.47
N ALA A 957 37.23 -22.64 -6.29
CA ALA A 957 37.56 -23.81 -7.10
C ALA A 957 37.82 -25.11 -6.28
N ASP A 958 38.13 -25.00 -4.99
CA ASP A 958 38.19 -26.11 -4.04
C ASP A 958 36.80 -26.41 -3.43
N THR A 959 35.91 -26.97 -4.25
CA THR A 959 34.53 -27.33 -3.88
C THR A 959 34.48 -28.44 -2.81
N PHE A 960 33.42 -28.43 -2.00
CA PHE A 960 33.17 -29.44 -0.97
C PHE A 960 32.16 -30.48 -1.43
N ALA A 961 32.50 -31.76 -1.28
CA ALA A 961 31.58 -32.88 -1.38
C ALA A 961 31.18 -33.38 0.02
N PHE A 962 29.99 -33.96 0.14
CA PHE A 962 29.40 -34.41 1.41
C PHE A 962 28.89 -35.86 1.31
N ASP A 963 28.64 -36.49 2.46
CA ASP A 963 28.03 -37.84 2.51
C ASP A 963 26.59 -37.90 1.94
N SER A 964 25.87 -36.78 1.92
CA SER A 964 24.46 -36.69 1.58
C SER A 964 24.01 -35.25 1.27
N SER A 965 22.87 -35.12 0.58
CA SER A 965 22.17 -33.84 0.37
C SER A 965 21.81 -33.16 1.70
N LEU A 966 21.42 -33.95 2.71
CA LEU A 966 21.07 -33.46 4.03
C LEU A 966 22.26 -32.83 4.75
N SER A 967 23.42 -33.48 4.79
CA SER A 967 24.63 -32.93 5.43
C SER A 967 25.13 -31.67 4.73
N ALA A 968 25.04 -31.59 3.40
CA ALA A 968 25.40 -30.39 2.63
C ALA A 968 24.54 -29.18 3.03
N VAL A 969 23.21 -29.31 2.96
CA VAL A 969 22.27 -28.23 3.35
C VAL A 969 22.43 -27.88 4.82
N THR A 970 22.64 -28.88 5.69
CA THR A 970 22.86 -28.70 7.13
C THR A 970 24.09 -27.86 7.45
N THR A 971 25.21 -28.14 6.78
CA THR A 971 26.47 -27.43 7.03
C THR A 971 26.43 -26.03 6.44
N VAL A 972 25.82 -25.86 5.27
CA VAL A 972 25.58 -24.55 4.64
C VAL A 972 24.76 -23.62 5.54
N TYR A 973 23.65 -24.10 6.12
CA TYR A 973 22.84 -23.28 7.05
C TYR A 973 23.56 -22.95 8.36
N TYR A 974 24.39 -23.86 8.87
CA TYR A 974 25.20 -23.61 10.06
C TYR A 974 26.19 -22.46 9.83
N TRP A 975 26.98 -22.52 8.75
CA TRP A 975 27.89 -21.42 8.39
C TRP A 975 27.14 -20.12 8.08
N THR A 976 26.01 -20.20 7.37
CA THR A 976 25.12 -19.03 7.11
C THR A 976 24.68 -18.34 8.40
N ALA A 977 24.29 -19.10 9.42
CA ALA A 977 23.91 -18.57 10.73
C ALA A 977 25.10 -17.91 11.45
N LEU A 978 26.30 -18.49 11.37
CA LEU A 978 27.52 -17.91 11.95
C LEU A 978 27.94 -16.60 11.26
N ILE A 979 27.78 -16.47 9.94
CA ILE A 979 28.09 -15.24 9.19
C ILE A 979 27.30 -14.04 9.73
N LEU A 980 26.03 -14.24 10.07
CA LEU A 980 25.18 -13.20 10.67
C LEU A 980 25.47 -12.99 12.17
N PHE A 981 25.85 -14.06 12.88
CA PHE A 981 25.95 -14.06 14.33
C PHE A 981 27.28 -13.54 14.87
N TYR A 982 28.41 -13.85 14.23
CA TYR A 982 29.74 -13.44 14.70
C TYR A 982 29.97 -11.92 14.69
N PRO A 983 29.58 -11.14 13.64
CA PRO A 983 29.65 -9.68 13.68
C PRO A 983 28.81 -9.05 14.79
N CYS A 984 27.71 -9.70 15.21
CA CYS A 984 26.90 -9.24 16.34
C CYS A 984 27.66 -9.40 17.68
N ILE A 985 28.37 -10.53 17.87
CA ILE A 985 29.20 -10.76 19.06
C ILE A 985 30.40 -9.78 19.09
N GLU A 986 31.06 -9.57 17.96
CA GLU A 986 32.17 -8.61 17.83
C GLU A 986 31.71 -7.18 18.16
N ARG A 987 30.64 -6.69 17.53
CA ARG A 987 30.09 -5.35 17.74
C ARG A 987 29.50 -5.14 19.15
N LEU A 988 29.04 -6.22 19.81
CA LEU A 988 28.66 -6.18 21.22
C LEU A 988 29.89 -6.06 22.13
N HIS A 989 30.97 -6.78 21.84
CA HIS A 989 32.23 -6.65 22.55
C HIS A 989 32.79 -5.21 22.43
N GLU A 990 32.89 -4.67 21.22
CA GLU A 990 33.23 -3.25 20.97
C GLU A 990 32.33 -2.30 21.79
N THR A 991 31.01 -2.49 21.71
CA THR A 991 30.02 -1.68 22.44
C THR A 991 30.22 -1.70 23.96
N ILE A 992 30.74 -2.79 24.53
CA ILE A 992 31.05 -2.87 25.96
C ILE A 992 32.31 -2.06 26.28
N PHE A 993 33.36 -2.18 25.46
CA PHE A 993 34.65 -1.51 25.68
C PHE A 993 34.67 -0.03 25.27
N HIS A 994 33.71 0.44 24.47
CA HIS A 994 33.54 1.87 24.14
C HIS A 994 33.54 2.76 25.39
N HIS A 995 34.20 3.91 25.28
CA HIS A 995 34.34 4.89 26.34
C HIS A 995 32.99 5.50 26.71
N VAL A 996 32.62 5.46 28.00
CA VAL A 996 31.34 6.00 28.49
C VAL A 996 31.45 7.52 28.70
N MET A 997 30.41 8.26 28.34
CA MET A 997 30.41 9.74 28.42
C MET A 997 30.17 10.28 29.84
N ASP A 998 29.45 9.54 30.68
CA ASP A 998 28.75 10.10 31.83
C ASP A 998 29.59 10.25 33.12
N THR A 999 30.81 9.71 33.20
CA THR A 999 31.69 9.91 34.37
C THR A 999 33.17 9.60 34.10
N PHE A 1000 34.06 10.43 34.64
CA PHE A 1000 35.49 10.14 34.80
C PHE A 1000 35.76 9.42 36.14
N PRO A 1001 36.88 8.70 36.33
CA PRO A 1001 38.01 8.50 35.41
C PRO A 1001 37.93 7.17 34.63
N GLN A 1002 38.87 6.99 33.69
CA GLN A 1002 38.98 5.79 32.87
C GLN A 1002 39.40 4.56 33.69
N THR A 1003 38.44 3.68 33.99
CA THR A 1003 38.68 2.25 34.20
C THR A 1003 38.16 1.47 33.00
N GLU A 1004 39.03 0.63 32.41
CA GLU A 1004 38.59 -0.33 31.40
C GLU A 1004 37.57 -1.31 32.01
N PRO A 1005 36.48 -1.65 31.30
CA PRO A 1005 35.44 -2.51 31.83
C PRO A 1005 35.93 -3.96 31.92
N THR A 1006 36.40 -4.38 33.10
CA THR A 1006 36.80 -5.76 33.36
C THR A 1006 35.61 -6.72 33.23
N LEU A 1007 35.51 -7.43 32.10
CA LEU A 1007 34.47 -8.43 31.90
C LEU A 1007 34.62 -9.62 32.87
N PRO A 1008 33.51 -10.12 33.47
CA PRO A 1008 33.51 -11.39 34.21
C PRO A 1008 34.02 -12.55 33.35
N ARG A 1009 34.67 -13.54 33.96
CA ARG A 1009 35.27 -14.70 33.25
C ARG A 1009 34.32 -15.45 32.30
N HIS A 1010 33.00 -15.41 32.52
CA HIS A 1010 32.01 -16.05 31.66
C HIS A 1010 31.53 -15.20 30.46
N LEU A 1011 31.99 -13.93 30.38
CA LEU A 1011 31.79 -13.02 29.24
C LEU A 1011 33.11 -12.68 28.53
N GLN A 1012 34.25 -13.17 29.01
CA GLN A 1012 35.54 -13.02 28.34
C GLN A 1012 35.54 -13.90 27.09
N ILE A 1013 35.76 -13.27 25.94
CA ILE A 1013 35.83 -13.92 24.63
C ILE A 1013 37.22 -13.75 24.03
N ASN A 1014 37.54 -14.53 22.99
CA ASN A 1014 38.68 -14.27 22.11
C ASN A 1014 38.17 -13.51 20.86
N PRO A 1015 38.45 -12.21 20.68
CA PRO A 1015 37.97 -11.44 19.54
C PRO A 1015 38.37 -12.05 18.18
N HIS A 1016 39.53 -12.70 18.09
CA HIS A 1016 40.00 -13.32 16.86
C HIS A 1016 39.03 -14.41 16.32
N ARG A 1017 38.21 -15.06 17.18
CA ARG A 1017 37.18 -16.03 16.75
C ARG A 1017 36.11 -15.39 15.85
N TYR A 1018 35.77 -14.13 16.10
CA TYR A 1018 34.66 -13.42 15.46
C TYR A 1018 35.11 -12.49 14.33
N SER A 1019 36.42 -12.31 14.18
CA SER A 1019 37.04 -11.34 13.28
C SER A 1019 36.55 -11.45 11.82
N PRO A 1020 36.52 -10.34 11.05
CA PRO A 1020 36.02 -10.33 9.67
C PRO A 1020 36.70 -11.36 8.74
N HIS A 1021 37.96 -11.73 9.01
CA HIS A 1021 38.65 -12.81 8.31
C HIS A 1021 37.93 -14.16 8.49
N LYS A 1022 37.55 -14.51 9.74
CA LYS A 1022 36.83 -15.76 10.02
C LYS A 1022 35.42 -15.75 9.42
N VAL A 1023 34.78 -14.58 9.38
CA VAL A 1023 33.48 -14.41 8.69
C VAL A 1023 33.62 -14.60 7.17
N ARG A 1024 34.70 -14.10 6.55
CA ARG A 1024 34.98 -14.33 5.11
C ARG A 1024 35.31 -15.79 4.81
N GLU A 1025 35.99 -16.50 5.72
CA GLU A 1025 36.21 -17.94 5.61
C GLU A 1025 34.89 -18.73 5.66
N LEU A 1026 33.95 -18.35 6.55
CA LEU A 1026 32.62 -18.95 6.61
C LEU A 1026 31.81 -18.70 5.33
N ALA A 1027 31.87 -17.48 4.77
CA ALA A 1027 31.23 -17.15 3.50
C ALA A 1027 31.82 -17.94 2.32
N ALA A 1028 33.14 -18.14 2.30
CA ALA A 1028 33.81 -18.98 1.31
C ALA A 1028 33.40 -20.46 1.43
N ASN A 1029 33.29 -20.98 2.65
CA ASN A 1029 32.84 -22.35 2.91
C ASN A 1029 31.40 -22.59 2.45
N VAL A 1030 30.49 -21.62 2.63
CA VAL A 1030 29.14 -21.66 2.05
C VAL A 1030 29.22 -21.77 0.52
N CYS A 1031 30.00 -20.91 -0.15
CA CYS A 1031 30.12 -20.94 -1.61
C CYS A 1031 30.68 -22.28 -2.13
N ARG A 1032 31.72 -22.83 -1.48
CA ARG A 1032 32.32 -24.15 -1.82
C ARG A 1032 31.34 -25.32 -1.72
N ALA A 1033 30.36 -25.24 -0.81
CA ALA A 1033 29.35 -26.27 -0.60
C ALA A 1033 28.07 -26.09 -1.44
N LEU A 1034 27.80 -24.87 -1.91
CA LEU A 1034 26.55 -24.52 -2.59
C LEU A 1034 26.34 -25.31 -3.90
N ASP A 1035 27.38 -25.59 -4.69
CA ASP A 1035 27.25 -26.37 -5.93
C ASP A 1035 26.93 -27.85 -5.68
N PHE A 1036 27.54 -28.48 -4.68
CA PHE A 1036 27.17 -29.85 -4.28
C PHE A 1036 25.72 -29.89 -3.75
N ALA A 1037 25.35 -28.93 -2.89
CA ALA A 1037 24.00 -28.82 -2.38
C ALA A 1037 22.96 -28.62 -3.51
N LEU A 1038 23.29 -27.83 -4.54
CA LEU A 1038 22.44 -27.60 -5.71
C LEU A 1038 22.31 -28.84 -6.60
N ALA A 1039 23.40 -29.58 -6.80
CA ALA A 1039 23.38 -30.83 -7.53
C ALA A 1039 22.51 -31.88 -6.81
N ALA A 1040 22.71 -32.04 -5.49
CA ALA A 1040 22.11 -33.10 -4.68
C ALA A 1040 20.70 -32.81 -4.15
N THR A 1041 20.20 -31.55 -4.20
CA THR A 1041 18.83 -31.21 -3.75
C THR A 1041 17.78 -31.38 -4.85
N VAL A 1042 16.55 -31.70 -4.46
CA VAL A 1042 15.32 -31.56 -5.27
C VAL A 1042 14.48 -30.33 -4.88
N GLN A 1043 14.98 -29.51 -3.95
CA GLN A 1043 14.37 -28.26 -3.49
C GLN A 1043 15.41 -27.12 -3.60
N PRO A 1044 15.53 -26.46 -4.78
CA PRO A 1044 16.52 -25.41 -5.00
C PRO A 1044 16.25 -24.16 -4.16
N ASP A 1045 14.98 -23.83 -3.89
CA ASP A 1045 14.56 -22.65 -3.10
C ASP A 1045 15.26 -22.55 -1.73
N MET A 1046 15.65 -23.68 -1.12
CA MET A 1046 16.40 -23.73 0.14
C MET A 1046 17.81 -23.12 0.07
N LEU A 1047 18.37 -22.91 -1.13
CA LEU A 1047 19.71 -22.33 -1.30
C LEU A 1047 19.67 -20.81 -1.50
N VAL A 1048 18.47 -20.22 -1.66
CA VAL A 1048 18.24 -18.78 -1.82
C VAL A 1048 18.76 -17.98 -0.63
N VAL A 1049 18.44 -18.40 0.60
CA VAL A 1049 18.82 -17.66 1.82
C VAL A 1049 20.33 -17.71 2.09
N PRO A 1050 21.01 -18.88 2.04
CA PRO A 1050 22.47 -18.93 2.09
C PRO A 1050 23.15 -18.08 1.01
N LEU A 1051 22.69 -18.16 -0.25
CA LEU A 1051 23.21 -17.38 -1.37
C LEU A 1051 23.07 -15.87 -1.14
N PHE A 1052 21.91 -15.44 -0.65
CA PHE A 1052 21.66 -14.04 -0.32
C PHE A 1052 22.59 -13.55 0.78
N VAL A 1053 22.74 -14.29 1.89
CA VAL A 1053 23.60 -13.91 3.01
C VAL A 1053 25.07 -13.75 2.58
N VAL A 1054 25.60 -14.63 1.74
CA VAL A 1054 26.96 -14.43 1.19
C VAL A 1054 27.04 -13.28 0.19
N GLN A 1055 26.01 -13.06 -0.64
CA GLN A 1055 26.01 -11.94 -1.59
C GLN A 1055 25.97 -10.58 -0.87
N GLU A 1056 25.14 -10.43 0.17
CA GLU A 1056 25.10 -9.21 1.00
C GLU A 1056 26.44 -9.00 1.74
N PHE A 1057 27.04 -10.07 2.27
CA PHE A 1057 28.34 -10.02 2.94
C PHE A 1057 29.48 -9.56 1.99
N TYR A 1058 29.60 -10.18 0.81
CA TYR A 1058 30.61 -9.76 -0.17
C TYR A 1058 30.31 -8.37 -0.76
N ARG A 1059 29.04 -7.95 -0.84
CA ARG A 1059 28.70 -6.56 -1.23
C ARG A 1059 29.16 -5.56 -0.17
N ALA A 1060 28.98 -5.84 1.11
CA ALA A 1060 29.48 -5.00 2.19
C ALA A 1060 31.01 -4.89 2.20
N ILE A 1061 31.75 -5.95 1.86
CA ILE A 1061 33.21 -5.88 1.65
C ILE A 1061 33.52 -5.00 0.43
N ASN A 1062 32.84 -5.18 -0.70
CA ASN A 1062 33.09 -4.42 -1.92
C ASN A 1062 32.80 -2.91 -1.74
N GLU A 1063 31.72 -2.57 -1.04
CA GLU A 1063 31.35 -1.18 -0.72
C GLU A 1063 32.32 -0.50 0.26
N SER A 1064 32.98 -1.26 1.14
CA SER A 1064 33.89 -0.72 2.17
C SER A 1064 35.38 -0.77 1.82
N ALA A 1065 35.80 -1.72 0.96
CA ALA A 1065 37.20 -2.00 0.66
C ALA A 1065 37.51 -2.17 -0.85
N GLY A 1066 36.52 -2.29 -1.73
CA GLY A 1066 36.73 -2.59 -3.16
C GLY A 1066 37.22 -4.02 -3.43
N ASP A 1067 36.95 -4.93 -2.51
CA ASP A 1067 37.36 -6.36 -2.52
C ASP A 1067 36.09 -7.25 -2.48
N GLY A 1068 36.17 -8.51 -2.92
CA GLY A 1068 35.01 -9.39 -3.03
C GLY A 1068 34.27 -9.35 -4.37
N GLN A 1069 34.76 -8.57 -5.36
CA GLN A 1069 34.10 -8.44 -6.67
C GLN A 1069 34.01 -9.77 -7.44
N LEU A 1070 35.04 -10.62 -7.36
CA LEU A 1070 35.04 -11.92 -8.05
C LEU A 1070 34.09 -12.90 -7.36
N GLU A 1071 34.01 -12.87 -6.02
CA GLU A 1071 33.06 -13.63 -5.24
C GLU A 1071 31.60 -13.21 -5.52
N LEU A 1072 31.34 -11.91 -5.73
CA LEU A 1072 30.03 -11.41 -6.19
C LEU A 1072 29.66 -11.94 -7.58
N MET A 1073 30.60 -11.90 -8.54
CA MET A 1073 30.39 -12.47 -9.88
C MET A 1073 30.15 -14.00 -9.82
N TRP A 1074 30.82 -14.71 -8.90
CA TRP A 1074 30.55 -16.13 -8.65
C TRP A 1074 29.13 -16.34 -8.09
N CYS A 1075 28.67 -15.50 -7.15
CA CYS A 1075 27.31 -15.57 -6.59
C CYS A 1075 26.23 -15.30 -7.67
N GLU A 1076 26.47 -14.37 -8.58
CA GLU A 1076 25.59 -14.12 -9.73
C GLU A 1076 25.56 -15.31 -10.71
N GLY A 1077 26.73 -15.88 -11.00
CA GLY A 1077 26.83 -17.14 -11.77
C GLY A 1077 26.15 -18.33 -11.08
N PHE A 1078 26.16 -18.40 -9.74
CA PHE A 1078 25.43 -19.41 -8.99
C PHE A 1078 23.91 -19.16 -9.01
N ARG A 1079 23.44 -17.90 -8.93
CA ARG A 1079 22.02 -17.56 -9.12
C ARG A 1079 21.50 -18.04 -10.48
N ALA A 1080 22.31 -17.96 -11.54
CA ALA A 1080 21.96 -18.52 -12.84
C ALA A 1080 21.87 -20.07 -12.82
N ARG A 1081 22.81 -20.77 -12.16
CA ARG A 1081 22.75 -22.23 -11.96
C ARG A 1081 21.51 -22.65 -11.15
N LEU A 1082 21.18 -21.87 -10.11
CA LEU A 1082 19.98 -22.05 -9.29
C LEU A 1082 18.69 -21.89 -10.11
N GLN A 1083 18.64 -20.90 -11.00
CA GLN A 1083 17.51 -20.70 -11.91
C GLN A 1083 17.36 -21.84 -12.92
N MET A 1084 18.47 -22.33 -13.50
CA MET A 1084 18.43 -23.50 -14.41
C MET A 1084 17.90 -24.74 -13.68
N LYS A 1085 18.44 -25.08 -12.49
CA LYS A 1085 17.99 -26.24 -11.69
C LYS A 1085 16.48 -26.20 -11.38
N GLY A 1086 15.92 -25.03 -11.06
CA GLY A 1086 14.48 -24.90 -10.83
C GLY A 1086 13.64 -24.94 -12.10
N ALA A 1087 14.17 -24.45 -13.24
CA ALA A 1087 13.56 -24.62 -14.55
C ALA A 1087 13.52 -26.10 -14.97
N ASP A 1088 14.64 -26.84 -14.81
CA ASP A 1088 14.73 -28.28 -15.07
C ASP A 1088 13.69 -29.06 -14.25
N ILE A 1089 13.56 -28.74 -12.95
CA ILE A 1089 12.53 -29.32 -12.07
C ILE A 1089 11.14 -28.98 -12.59
N ALA A 1090 10.87 -27.73 -12.97
CA ALA A 1090 9.59 -27.33 -13.55
C ALA A 1090 9.29 -28.01 -14.90
N ASP A 1091 10.29 -28.36 -15.71
CA ASP A 1091 10.15 -29.15 -16.95
C ASP A 1091 9.84 -30.63 -16.64
N VAL A 1092 10.53 -31.22 -15.66
CA VAL A 1092 10.26 -32.60 -15.18
C VAL A 1092 8.88 -32.74 -14.51
N ILE A 1093 8.31 -31.64 -14.00
CA ILE A 1093 6.93 -31.59 -13.50
C ILE A 1093 5.93 -31.41 -14.65
N ARG A 1094 6.23 -30.54 -15.63
CA ARG A 1094 5.40 -30.28 -16.82
C ARG A 1094 5.16 -31.55 -17.67
N SER A 1095 6.10 -32.49 -17.67
CA SER A 1095 6.00 -33.74 -18.43
C SER A 1095 5.16 -34.85 -17.76
N ARG A 1096 4.62 -34.63 -16.56
CA ARG A 1096 3.85 -35.64 -15.79
C ARG A 1096 2.38 -35.27 -15.65
N THR A 1097 1.53 -36.27 -15.43
CA THR A 1097 0.08 -36.13 -15.20
C THR A 1097 -0.23 -36.10 -13.71
N TRP A 1098 -1.06 -35.16 -13.25
CA TRP A 1098 -1.20 -34.87 -11.81
C TRP A 1098 -2.63 -35.04 -11.29
N ARG A 1099 -2.74 -35.53 -10.05
CA ARG A 1099 -3.99 -35.58 -9.26
C ARG A 1099 -3.87 -34.57 -8.10
N ASP A 1100 -4.94 -33.82 -7.86
CA ASP A 1100 -5.00 -32.78 -6.82
C ASP A 1100 -5.39 -33.43 -5.48
N LEU A 1101 -4.53 -33.33 -4.45
CA LEU A 1101 -4.84 -33.86 -3.12
C LEU A 1101 -5.52 -32.82 -2.24
N ALA A 1102 -5.03 -31.58 -2.28
CA ALA A 1102 -5.60 -30.46 -1.56
C ALA A 1102 -5.10 -29.11 -2.08
N ALA A 1103 -5.99 -28.12 -2.09
CA ALA A 1103 -5.67 -26.70 -2.16
C ALA A 1103 -6.12 -26.03 -0.85
N TYR A 1104 -5.30 -25.10 -0.34
CA TYR A 1104 -5.51 -24.38 0.92
C TYR A 1104 -5.28 -22.88 0.75
#